data_AF-A0A101USG9-F1
#
_entry.id   AF-A0A101USG9-F1
#
_cell.length_a   1.000
_cell.length_b   1.000
_cell.length_c   1.000
_cell.angle_alpha   90.00
_cell.angle_beta   90.00
_cell.angle_gamma   90.00
#
_symmetry.space_group_name_H-M   'P 1'
#
loop_
_entity.id
_entity.type
_entity.pdbx_description
1 polymer ?
#
loop_
_entity_poly.entity_id
_entity_poly.type
_entity_poly.pdbx_seq_one_letter_code
_entity_poly.pdbx_strand_id
1 'polypeptide(L)'
;MPLRTYANKEARAASSVSRTLSGERPAQEDFVKNLLHDAGEPPRPPLSEEETARVWALFRKDEESRLDPASRIRLLERSRRELEERLRELEDSRAFADTDGTAAELDSLRHRLHQREQELAQVEQERDQLARRIGKLLAEAGLRDGRRPVVIRSSFARWYAPEARPDRGRYWPAYVDVLRRRGWADPRVADLDEATDQVVEKLADPSAAEAYQAKGLVITPVGSGASAHITGTVAKAVDAGYRLVIVLTGPSNTLRYQRQRTLDRDLVGRENILRGADESEDSEYGDDPDWFKADGFLRHGRRPASEGSFDIARLTTRDNDYAGLRQSLAALQFEKRMPQLPLNDPENLHATAVRLMVVKKNKTILSKLVKDLQSIQTPLAEIPTLIIDDGTEWDPGVVNTHRKATGTGKAGLTSVQTAMAELLGLLPRAQYVAYATSPFVGTLMDPAASEDLFPRDFIVSLPRPAGYVGVEDFHDIDSDVPEERRTFANSPEKAHVRNLVLRDKDDDQGERQAMDMFVLTGAVKLYRAARGGGEARTDYRHHTMIVNSSDRVIRKREQAARLRRLWYEGSYDRADGLGRLRELYERDVEPVSCERADGLPVPESFDELVPYVVAAWSRIDSDGNAVVIESGSTHDERGGYELDFTRRHIWKILVCGSRLSGGGTVEGLTVIYQGPHTDSAVVLAGMGRWAGFRIGYRDLMRLYFARVPNDADGGLFHAFAAIFRDQLSFQEDLARYAVEVDGRPQLTPAQVPPLLAQHLGAVDPEQRRNALFNAELVEIRSPGRWIEPLAHPVDAAAKARNVQQWRPLLDVLAEPRVLSGRSTSLRARTGLVPHARLMHVFSELEGTGPQLRPHLRYLEQLGREPGGQWLLVVPQPDGDGPTASVLGFESLPLFRRARRADRGDSFGRITKPSHESAVEAAVGRADGALSLLGAVLLYPIHEGEDGSVDEGEADPSQIVLGVGIYTPEKEEGPLLRFVSVRSP
;
A
#
# COMPACT_ATOMS: atom_id res chain seq x y z
N MET A 1 -30.07 5.53 38.65
CA MET A 1 -31.23 5.40 37.74
C MET A 1 -30.76 4.96 36.36
N PRO A 2 -31.54 4.20 35.56
CA PRO A 2 -31.10 3.80 34.23
C PRO A 2 -31.23 4.98 33.24
N LEU A 3 -30.12 5.33 32.61
CA LEU A 3 -29.97 6.33 31.53
C LEU A 3 -30.98 6.20 30.36
N ARG A 4 -31.65 5.04 30.25
CA ARG A 4 -32.71 4.77 29.25
C ARG A 4 -33.95 5.66 29.39
N THR A 5 -34.29 6.13 30.60
CA THR A 5 -35.49 6.97 30.78
C THR A 5 -35.25 8.43 30.35
N TYR A 6 -33.99 8.86 30.25
CA TYR A 6 -33.60 10.20 29.78
C TYR A 6 -33.62 10.30 28.25
N ALA A 7 -33.13 9.26 27.56
CA ALA A 7 -33.08 9.20 26.09
C ALA A 7 -34.48 9.27 25.42
N ASN A 8 -35.53 8.75 26.06
CA ASN A 8 -36.89 8.79 25.52
C ASN A 8 -37.59 10.16 25.66
N LYS A 9 -37.05 11.09 26.47
CA LYS A 9 -37.63 12.42 26.67
C LYS A 9 -37.07 13.46 25.67
N GLU A 10 -35.82 13.31 25.23
CA GLU A 10 -35.20 14.19 24.22
C GLU A 10 -35.64 13.93 22.78
N ALA A 11 -36.19 12.75 22.46
CA ALA A 11 -36.74 12.45 21.14
C ALA A 11 -37.90 13.38 20.70
N ARG A 12 -38.38 14.27 21.58
CA ARG A 12 -39.41 15.27 21.29
C ARG A 12 -38.91 16.72 21.17
N ALA A 13 -37.63 17.01 21.38
CA ALA A 13 -37.09 18.37 21.32
C ALA A 13 -36.17 18.56 20.10
N ALA A 14 -36.75 18.90 18.95
CA ALA A 14 -36.01 19.29 17.74
C ALA A 14 -35.25 20.63 17.85
N SER A 15 -34.81 21.04 19.05
CA SER A 15 -34.28 22.40 19.29
C SER A 15 -32.82 22.50 19.77
N SER A 16 -32.16 21.41 20.23
CA SER A 16 -30.76 21.52 20.68
C SER A 16 -29.79 21.63 19.50
N VAL A 17 -29.92 20.73 18.51
CA VAL A 17 -29.04 20.68 17.32
C VAL A 17 -29.05 21.99 16.52
N SER A 18 -30.21 22.66 16.44
CA SER A 18 -30.33 23.95 15.73
C SER A 18 -29.69 25.13 16.49
N ARG A 19 -29.60 25.08 17.83
CA ARG A 19 -28.94 26.11 18.65
C ARG A 19 -27.42 25.96 18.66
N THR A 20 -26.93 24.71 18.64
CA THR A 20 -25.50 24.42 18.53
C THR A 20 -24.93 24.84 17.16
N LEU A 21 -25.75 24.77 16.10
CA LEU A 21 -25.40 25.29 14.77
C LEU A 21 -25.53 26.82 14.64
N SER A 22 -26.36 27.48 15.46
CA SER A 22 -26.57 28.94 15.40
C SER A 22 -25.62 29.76 16.29
N GLY A 23 -24.80 29.13 17.13
CA GLY A 23 -23.75 29.79 17.90
C GLY A 23 -24.18 30.42 19.23
N GLU A 24 -25.39 30.17 19.72
CA GLU A 24 -25.82 30.61 21.05
C GLU A 24 -25.35 29.60 22.12
N ARG A 25 -24.41 30.01 22.98
CA ARG A 25 -23.94 29.21 24.12
C ARG A 25 -24.80 29.50 25.35
N PRO A 26 -25.47 28.52 25.99
CA PRO A 26 -25.88 28.66 27.37
C PRO A 26 -24.61 28.75 28.24
N ALA A 27 -24.62 29.59 29.28
CA ALA A 27 -23.54 29.57 30.26
C ALA A 27 -23.43 28.16 30.88
N GLN A 28 -22.21 27.64 30.99
CA GLN A 28 -21.92 26.27 31.45
C GLN A 28 -22.54 25.97 32.83
N GLU A 29 -22.64 26.99 33.69
CA GLU A 29 -23.31 26.90 34.99
C GLU A 29 -24.84 26.84 34.89
N ASP A 30 -25.45 27.56 33.96
CA ASP A 30 -26.91 27.60 33.78
C ASP A 30 -27.43 26.29 33.19
N PHE A 31 -26.67 25.65 32.30
CA PHE A 31 -27.01 24.34 31.78
C PHE A 31 -27.05 23.28 32.88
N VAL A 32 -26.01 23.22 33.71
CA VAL A 32 -25.89 22.22 34.78
C VAL A 32 -26.91 22.49 35.90
N LYS A 33 -27.20 23.75 36.22
CA LYS A 33 -28.29 24.13 37.14
C LYS A 33 -29.66 23.70 36.62
N ASN A 34 -29.96 23.91 35.33
CA ASN A 34 -31.23 23.50 34.72
C ASN A 34 -31.37 21.97 34.63
N LEU A 35 -30.29 21.25 34.33
CA LEU A 35 -30.25 19.78 34.27
C LEU A 35 -30.59 19.14 35.63
N LEU A 36 -30.10 19.73 36.72
CA LEU A 36 -30.33 19.26 38.09
C LEU A 36 -31.70 19.67 38.63
N HIS A 37 -32.20 20.85 38.23
CA HIS A 37 -33.53 21.34 38.62
C HIS A 37 -34.66 20.49 37.99
N ASP A 38 -34.50 20.05 36.74
CA ASP A 38 -35.52 19.26 36.02
C ASP A 38 -35.61 17.79 36.47
N ALA A 39 -34.65 17.31 37.26
CA ALA A 39 -34.62 15.94 37.80
C ALA A 39 -35.44 15.76 39.10
N GLY A 40 -36.01 16.83 39.66
CA GLY A 40 -36.91 16.77 40.82
C GLY A 40 -36.24 16.39 42.15
N GLU A 41 -34.92 16.48 42.26
CA GLU A 41 -34.19 16.23 43.51
C GLU A 41 -34.01 17.53 44.35
N PRO A 42 -33.98 17.45 45.69
CA PRO A 42 -33.71 18.61 46.56
C PRO A 42 -32.30 19.17 46.35
N PRO A 43 -32.03 20.45 46.68
CA PRO A 43 -30.80 21.13 46.32
C PRO A 43 -29.59 20.49 47.01
N ARG A 44 -28.76 19.79 46.22
CA ARG A 44 -27.41 19.40 46.62
C ARG A 44 -26.49 20.65 46.60
N PRO A 45 -25.37 20.64 47.35
CA PRO A 45 -24.36 21.68 47.20
C PRO A 45 -23.94 21.84 45.73
N PRO A 46 -23.61 23.07 45.28
CA PRO A 46 -23.19 23.30 43.91
C PRO A 46 -22.01 22.38 43.57
N LEU A 47 -22.08 21.74 42.40
CA LEU A 47 -20.98 20.94 41.88
C LEU A 47 -19.72 21.80 41.86
N SER A 48 -18.59 21.19 42.22
CA SER A 48 -17.28 21.82 42.02
C SER A 48 -17.06 22.15 40.53
N GLU A 49 -16.15 23.09 40.24
CA GLU A 49 -15.79 23.41 38.85
C GLU A 49 -15.33 22.16 38.07
N GLU A 50 -14.56 21.26 38.71
CA GLU A 50 -14.12 20.01 38.10
C GLU A 50 -15.28 19.06 37.76
N GLU A 51 -16.26 18.92 38.64
CA GLU A 51 -17.43 18.06 38.40
C GLU A 51 -18.33 18.65 37.31
N THR A 52 -18.52 19.97 37.31
CA THR A 52 -19.24 20.70 36.27
C THR A 52 -18.57 20.53 34.91
N ALA A 53 -17.24 20.59 34.85
CA ALA A 53 -16.46 20.35 33.64
C ALA A 53 -16.59 18.89 33.15
N ARG A 54 -16.59 17.91 34.05
CA ARG A 54 -16.76 16.48 33.71
C ARG A 54 -18.13 16.18 33.14
N VAL A 55 -19.20 16.69 33.75
CA VAL A 55 -20.58 16.51 33.26
C VAL A 55 -20.75 17.16 31.89
N TRP A 56 -20.16 18.35 31.70
CA TRP A 56 -20.20 19.05 30.42
C TRP A 56 -19.40 18.34 29.32
N ALA A 57 -18.26 17.72 29.66
CA ALA A 57 -17.48 16.91 28.73
C ALA A 57 -18.23 15.63 28.30
N LEU A 58 -18.93 14.97 29.22
CA LEU A 58 -19.78 13.80 28.94
C LEU A 58 -20.95 14.16 28.02
N PHE A 59 -21.63 15.28 28.28
CA PHE A 59 -22.72 15.77 27.42
C PHE A 59 -22.23 16.09 26.01
N ARG A 60 -21.10 16.80 25.87
CA ARG A 60 -20.48 17.06 24.56
C ARG A 60 -20.13 15.79 23.80
N LYS A 61 -19.57 14.79 24.50
CA LYS A 61 -19.22 13.49 23.90
C LYS A 61 -20.45 12.76 23.38
N ASP A 62 -21.58 12.85 24.09
CA ASP A 62 -22.86 12.25 23.68
C ASP A 62 -23.51 13.01 22.51
N GLU A 63 -23.50 14.35 22.51
CA GLU A 63 -24.00 15.15 21.37
C GLU A 63 -23.16 14.93 20.11
N GLU A 64 -21.82 14.97 20.25
CA GLU A 64 -20.90 14.61 19.17
C GLU A 64 -21.19 13.19 18.67
N SER A 65 -21.53 12.24 19.56
CA SER A 65 -21.87 10.85 19.19
C SER A 65 -23.08 10.72 18.24
N ARG A 66 -23.99 11.71 18.23
CA ARG A 66 -25.25 11.71 17.47
C ARG A 66 -25.20 12.49 16.14
N LEU A 67 -24.11 13.23 15.88
CA LEU A 67 -23.93 14.01 14.65
C LEU A 67 -23.46 13.15 13.47
N ASP A 68 -23.91 13.49 12.24
CA ASP A 68 -23.39 12.89 11.01
C ASP A 68 -21.89 13.24 10.81
N PRO A 69 -21.13 12.40 10.08
CA PRO A 69 -19.67 12.58 9.93
C PRO A 69 -19.27 13.95 9.37
N ALA A 70 -20.01 14.50 8.40
CA ALA A 70 -19.70 15.79 7.80
C ALA A 70 -19.93 16.95 8.79
N SER A 71 -20.99 16.87 9.59
CA SER A 71 -21.25 17.86 10.65
C SER A 71 -20.25 17.79 11.80
N ARG A 72 -19.78 16.58 12.17
CA ARG A 72 -18.68 16.41 13.13
C ARG A 72 -17.38 17.04 12.63
N ILE A 73 -17.02 16.79 11.37
CA ILE A 73 -15.81 17.35 10.76
C ILE A 73 -15.89 18.89 10.80
N ARG A 74 -17.02 19.48 10.38
CA ARG A 74 -17.21 20.95 10.43
C ARG A 74 -17.07 21.52 11.84
N LEU A 75 -17.63 20.85 12.85
CA LEU A 75 -17.53 21.26 14.25
C LEU A 75 -16.06 21.25 14.72
N LEU A 76 -15.34 20.15 14.46
CA LEU A 76 -13.95 20.00 14.88
C LEU A 76 -13.01 20.93 14.10
N GLU A 77 -13.27 21.19 12.81
CA GLU A 77 -12.52 22.17 12.01
C GLU A 77 -12.71 23.60 12.51
N ARG A 78 -13.88 23.92 13.08
CA ARG A 78 -14.11 25.20 13.74
C ARG A 78 -13.32 25.27 15.05
N SER A 79 -13.37 24.25 15.90
CA SER A 79 -12.55 24.18 17.12
C SER A 79 -11.05 24.22 16.82
N ARG A 80 -10.61 23.66 15.69
CA ARG A 80 -9.22 23.76 15.23
C ARG A 80 -8.83 25.19 14.89
N ARG A 81 -9.71 25.92 14.20
CA ARG A 81 -9.49 27.35 13.89
C ARG A 81 -9.43 28.21 15.15
N GLU A 82 -10.29 27.97 16.13
CA GLU A 82 -10.27 28.67 17.42
C GLU A 82 -8.95 28.40 18.19
N LEU A 83 -8.43 27.16 18.15
CA LEU A 83 -7.11 26.83 18.73
C LEU A 83 -5.95 27.46 17.95
N GLU A 84 -6.01 27.48 16.61
CA GLU A 84 -5.00 28.13 15.75
C GLU A 84 -4.92 29.64 15.97
N GLU A 85 -6.04 30.29 16.27
CA GLU A 85 -6.10 31.71 16.61
C GLU A 85 -5.52 31.98 18.00
N ARG A 86 -5.89 31.17 19.00
CA ARG A 86 -5.32 31.24 20.34
C ARG A 86 -3.83 30.94 20.38
N LEU A 87 -3.35 30.04 19.52
CA LEU A 87 -1.92 29.75 19.35
C LEU A 87 -1.19 30.99 18.82
N ARG A 88 -1.74 31.65 17.79
CA ARG A 88 -1.17 32.90 17.25
C ARG A 88 -1.13 34.02 18.29
N GLU A 89 -2.20 34.21 19.07
CA GLU A 89 -2.21 35.21 20.15
C GLU A 89 -1.13 34.94 21.21
N LEU A 90 -0.90 33.67 21.56
CA LEU A 90 0.15 33.29 22.51
C LEU A 90 1.55 33.50 21.92
N GLU A 91 1.77 33.15 20.65
CA GLU A 91 3.02 33.38 19.91
C GLU A 91 3.35 34.88 19.78
N ASP A 92 2.36 35.69 19.41
CA ASP A 92 2.51 37.15 19.28
C ASP A 92 2.79 37.81 20.64
N SER A 93 2.12 37.35 21.70
CA SER A 93 2.35 37.86 23.07
C SER A 93 3.75 37.53 23.60
N ARG A 94 4.39 36.47 23.09
CA ARG A 94 5.77 36.09 23.42
C ARG A 94 6.79 36.99 22.71
N ALA A 95 6.46 37.52 21.53
CA ALA A 95 7.37 38.34 20.73
C ALA A 95 7.58 39.76 21.30
N PHE A 96 6.73 40.22 22.23
CA PHE A 96 6.68 41.62 22.69
C PHE A 96 7.26 41.87 24.10
N ALA A 97 8.13 40.98 24.61
CA ALA A 97 8.75 41.16 25.92
C ALA A 97 9.95 42.12 25.85
N ASP A 98 9.72 43.39 26.19
CA ASP A 98 10.75 44.43 26.30
C ASP A 98 11.72 44.12 27.46
N THR A 99 13.04 44.17 27.21
CA THR A 99 14.08 43.64 28.11
C THR A 99 14.76 44.67 29.01
N ASP A 100 14.31 45.92 29.03
CA ASP A 100 14.94 47.00 29.79
C ASP A 100 14.38 47.17 31.23
N GLY A 101 14.40 46.09 32.02
CA GLY A 101 13.87 46.06 33.39
C GLY A 101 14.93 45.76 34.48
N THR A 102 14.64 46.18 35.70
CA THR A 102 15.42 45.84 36.91
C THR A 102 15.41 44.33 37.22
N ALA A 103 16.35 43.83 38.03
CA ALA A 103 16.49 42.40 38.32
C ALA A 103 15.20 41.72 38.86
N ALA A 104 14.36 42.45 39.61
CA ALA A 104 13.08 41.95 40.11
C ALA A 104 12.01 41.84 39.01
N GLU A 105 12.04 42.75 38.02
CA GLU A 105 11.14 42.72 36.86
C GLU A 105 11.51 41.58 35.90
N LEU A 106 12.80 41.25 35.81
CA LEU A 106 13.32 40.13 35.03
C LEU A 106 12.90 38.75 35.56
N ASP A 107 12.87 38.55 36.88
CA ASP A 107 12.38 37.29 37.46
C ASP A 107 10.85 37.15 37.33
N SER A 108 10.10 38.25 37.44
CA SER A 108 8.67 38.25 37.15
C SER A 108 8.38 37.98 35.66
N LEU A 109 9.22 38.50 34.75
CA LEU A 109 9.15 38.20 33.32
C LEU A 109 9.42 36.72 33.04
N ARG A 110 10.45 36.13 33.64
CA ARG A 110 10.78 34.69 33.51
C ARG A 110 9.64 33.80 33.96
N HIS A 111 9.00 34.11 35.08
CA HIS A 111 7.89 33.31 35.58
C HIS A 111 6.66 33.38 34.66
N ARG A 112 6.37 34.56 34.07
CA ARG A 112 5.29 34.74 33.08
C ARG A 112 5.59 34.03 31.77
N LEU A 113 6.84 34.09 31.29
CA LEU A 113 7.28 33.37 30.09
C LEU A 113 7.19 31.85 30.29
N HIS A 114 7.62 31.32 31.44
CA HIS A 114 7.52 29.89 31.73
C HIS A 114 6.07 29.40 31.80
N GLN A 115 5.19 30.19 32.42
CA GLN A 115 3.76 29.88 32.45
C GLN A 115 3.14 29.91 31.05
N ARG A 116 3.57 30.84 30.20
CA ARG A 116 3.15 30.93 28.79
C ARG A 116 3.67 29.78 27.93
N GLU A 117 4.88 29.30 28.18
CA GLU A 117 5.42 28.11 27.52
C GLU A 117 4.61 26.85 27.85
N GLN A 118 4.15 26.72 29.10
CA GLN A 118 3.27 25.62 29.51
C GLN A 118 1.88 25.72 28.83
N GLU A 119 1.29 26.92 28.77
CA GLU A 119 0.02 27.16 28.07
C GLU A 119 0.13 26.87 26.56
N LEU A 120 1.24 27.28 25.93
CA LEU A 120 1.50 27.02 24.50
C LEU A 120 1.59 25.51 24.23
N ALA A 121 2.37 24.78 25.02
CA ALA A 121 2.53 23.33 24.88
C ALA A 121 1.20 22.57 25.05
N GLN A 122 0.33 23.03 25.96
CA GLN A 122 -1.00 22.45 26.16
C GLN A 122 -1.92 22.68 24.95
N VAL A 123 -1.96 23.92 24.43
CA VAL A 123 -2.77 24.27 23.24
C VAL A 123 -2.28 23.52 21.99
N GLU A 124 -0.97 23.34 21.82
CA GLU A 124 -0.39 22.52 20.75
C GLU A 124 -0.78 21.04 20.87
N GLN A 125 -0.74 20.49 22.08
CA GLN A 125 -1.16 19.10 22.32
C GLN A 125 -2.65 18.89 22.00
N GLU A 126 -3.50 19.84 22.37
CA GLU A 126 -4.94 19.83 22.07
C GLU A 126 -5.20 19.94 20.56
N ARG A 127 -4.49 20.84 19.86
CA ARG A 127 -4.53 20.97 18.40
C ARG A 127 -4.16 19.66 17.71
N ASP A 128 -3.10 19.00 18.16
CA ASP A 128 -2.62 17.75 17.55
C ASP A 128 -3.57 16.57 17.82
N GLN A 129 -4.16 16.49 19.02
CA GLN A 129 -5.22 15.52 19.32
C GLN A 129 -6.45 15.76 18.44
N LEU A 130 -6.84 17.02 18.23
CA LEU A 130 -7.96 17.40 17.38
C LEU A 130 -7.68 17.09 15.90
N ALA A 131 -6.48 17.39 15.41
CA ALA A 131 -6.04 17.05 14.05
C ALA A 131 -6.06 15.54 13.81
N ARG A 132 -5.62 14.73 14.80
CA ARG A 132 -5.73 13.27 14.76
C ARG A 132 -7.18 12.80 14.74
N ARG A 133 -8.07 13.39 15.54
CA ARG A 133 -9.52 13.09 15.52
C ARG A 133 -10.16 13.44 14.19
N ILE A 134 -9.83 14.60 13.60
CA ILE A 134 -10.30 15.00 12.27
C ILE A 134 -9.75 14.04 11.22
N GLY A 135 -8.47 13.66 11.29
CA GLY A 135 -7.86 12.67 10.39
C GLY A 135 -8.54 11.30 10.48
N LYS A 136 -8.82 10.83 11.70
CA LYS A 136 -9.57 9.58 11.93
C LYS A 136 -10.99 9.67 11.38
N LEU A 137 -11.70 10.76 11.64
CA LEU A 137 -13.06 10.98 11.14
C LEU A 137 -13.12 11.17 9.61
N LEU A 138 -12.10 11.79 9.00
CA LEU A 138 -11.97 11.87 7.54
C LEU A 138 -11.69 10.49 6.94
N ALA A 139 -10.92 9.64 7.61
CA ALA A 139 -10.70 8.26 7.19
C ALA A 139 -11.98 7.40 7.36
N GLU A 140 -12.69 7.55 8.47
CA GLU A 140 -13.98 6.88 8.77
C GLU A 140 -15.10 7.37 7.82
N ALA A 141 -15.08 8.64 7.41
CA ALA A 141 -16.00 9.22 6.44
C ALA A 141 -15.60 8.96 4.98
N GLY A 142 -14.45 8.31 4.71
CA GLY A 142 -13.95 8.05 3.37
C GLY A 142 -13.49 9.29 2.59
N LEU A 143 -13.20 10.41 3.28
CA LEU A 143 -12.93 11.73 2.69
C LEU A 143 -11.45 12.15 2.67
N ARG A 144 -10.52 11.27 3.07
CA ARG A 144 -9.11 11.23 2.62
C ARG A 144 -8.70 9.75 2.61
N ASP A 145 -8.17 9.13 1.57
CA ASP A 145 -7.45 9.59 0.38
C ASP A 145 -7.90 8.73 -0.81
N GLY A 146 -9.05 9.05 -1.41
CA GLY A 146 -9.39 8.60 -2.77
C GLY A 146 -8.52 9.34 -3.77
N ARG A 147 -7.19 9.13 -3.73
CA ARG A 147 -6.31 9.67 -4.77
C ARG A 147 -6.85 9.17 -6.09
N ARG A 148 -7.09 10.05 -7.05
CA ARG A 148 -7.39 9.60 -8.41
C ARG A 148 -6.28 8.66 -8.89
N PRO A 149 -6.60 7.67 -9.75
CA PRO A 149 -5.59 6.86 -10.39
C PRO A 149 -4.49 7.74 -10.97
N VAL A 150 -3.23 7.41 -10.67
CA VAL A 150 -2.09 8.09 -11.27
C VAL A 150 -1.92 7.55 -12.67
N VAL A 151 -1.91 8.43 -13.65
CA VAL A 151 -1.88 8.08 -15.07
C VAL A 151 -0.61 8.61 -15.70
N ILE A 152 0.22 7.70 -16.18
CA ILE A 152 1.33 7.99 -17.10
C ILE A 152 0.90 7.57 -18.49
N ARG A 153 1.03 8.46 -19.48
CA ARG A 153 0.53 8.18 -20.84
C ARG A 153 1.44 8.76 -21.92
N SER A 154 1.43 8.13 -23.09
CA SER A 154 1.84 8.78 -24.33
C SER A 154 0.73 9.72 -24.83
N SER A 155 1.04 10.58 -25.81
CA SER A 155 0.02 11.44 -26.44
C SER A 155 -0.93 10.59 -27.29
N PHE A 156 -2.25 10.71 -27.08
CA PHE A 156 -3.27 10.00 -27.86
C PHE A 156 -4.51 10.87 -28.09
N ALA A 157 -5.27 10.55 -29.14
CA ALA A 157 -6.55 11.19 -29.41
C ALA A 157 -7.66 10.57 -28.53
N ARG A 158 -8.36 11.40 -27.78
CA ARG A 158 -9.47 10.97 -26.92
C ARG A 158 -10.65 10.48 -27.77
N TRP A 159 -10.97 9.19 -27.71
CA TRP A 159 -12.09 8.57 -28.45
C TRP A 159 -13.25 8.16 -27.54
N TYR A 160 -12.96 7.86 -26.28
CA TYR A 160 -13.93 7.40 -25.29
C TYR A 160 -14.24 8.54 -24.32
N ALA A 161 -15.49 9.01 -24.33
CA ALA A 161 -15.99 10.00 -23.38
C ALA A 161 -17.05 9.35 -22.47
N PRO A 162 -16.79 9.22 -21.16
CA PRO A 162 -17.73 8.60 -20.21
C PRO A 162 -19.11 9.25 -20.20
N GLU A 163 -19.19 10.56 -20.45
CA GLU A 163 -20.44 11.34 -20.46
C GLU A 163 -21.22 11.20 -21.78
N ALA A 164 -20.54 10.80 -22.85
CA ALA A 164 -21.14 10.52 -24.15
C ALA A 164 -21.39 9.02 -24.36
N ARG A 165 -21.33 8.21 -23.28
CA ARG A 165 -21.70 6.79 -23.28
C ARG A 165 -23.03 6.69 -24.03
N PRO A 166 -23.06 6.03 -25.21
CA PRO A 166 -24.32 5.85 -25.90
C PRO A 166 -25.26 5.10 -24.96
N ASP A 167 -26.57 5.28 -25.16
CA ASP A 167 -27.70 4.62 -24.48
C ASP A 167 -27.73 3.07 -24.70
N ARG A 168 -26.55 2.46 -24.88
CA ARG A 168 -26.27 1.11 -25.36
C ARG A 168 -25.45 0.26 -24.38
N GLY A 169 -24.99 0.82 -23.25
CA GLY A 169 -24.25 0.06 -22.24
C GLY A 169 -25.14 -0.98 -21.57
N ARG A 170 -24.83 -2.27 -21.71
CA ARG A 170 -25.62 -3.37 -21.11
C ARG A 170 -24.88 -4.02 -19.95
N TYR A 171 -23.59 -4.27 -20.12
CA TYR A 171 -22.83 -5.10 -19.18
C TYR A 171 -22.26 -4.29 -18.01
N TRP A 172 -21.79 -3.07 -18.23
CA TRP A 172 -21.31 -2.22 -17.12
C TRP A 172 -22.43 -1.84 -16.13
N PRO A 173 -23.61 -1.37 -16.55
CA PRO A 173 -24.71 -1.10 -15.63
C PRO A 173 -25.17 -2.34 -14.85
N ALA A 174 -25.26 -3.50 -15.52
CA ALA A 174 -25.59 -4.77 -14.88
C ALA A 174 -24.56 -5.17 -13.81
N TYR A 175 -23.28 -4.92 -14.05
CA TYR A 175 -22.22 -5.17 -13.09
C TYR A 175 -22.27 -4.21 -11.89
N VAL A 176 -22.53 -2.92 -12.13
CA VAL A 176 -22.76 -1.93 -11.06
C VAL A 176 -23.88 -2.38 -10.12
N ASP A 177 -24.97 -2.91 -10.65
CA ASP A 177 -26.07 -3.42 -9.83
C ASP A 177 -25.67 -4.66 -9.01
N VAL A 178 -24.79 -5.53 -9.53
CA VAL A 178 -24.23 -6.66 -8.77
C VAL A 178 -23.41 -6.14 -7.59
N LEU A 179 -22.55 -5.14 -7.81
CA LEU A 179 -21.72 -4.56 -6.75
C LEU A 179 -22.58 -3.96 -5.63
N ARG A 180 -23.59 -3.17 -5.99
CA ARG A 180 -24.54 -2.57 -5.02
C ARG A 180 -25.30 -3.63 -4.22
N ARG A 181 -25.82 -4.68 -4.87
CA ARG A 181 -26.51 -5.78 -4.19
C ARG A 181 -25.61 -6.51 -3.19
N ARG A 182 -24.31 -6.56 -3.43
CA ARG A 182 -23.31 -7.13 -2.51
C ARG A 182 -22.83 -6.16 -1.42
N GLY A 183 -23.53 -5.03 -1.25
CA GLY A 183 -23.25 -4.06 -0.19
C GLY A 183 -22.04 -3.17 -0.46
N TRP A 184 -21.59 -3.03 -1.72
CA TRP A 184 -20.61 -2.00 -2.03
C TRP A 184 -21.26 -0.62 -1.89
N ALA A 185 -20.62 0.26 -1.12
CA ALA A 185 -21.05 1.64 -0.97
C ALA A 185 -20.92 2.40 -2.31
N ASP A 186 -21.85 3.31 -2.59
CA ASP A 186 -21.87 4.07 -3.84
C ASP A 186 -20.56 4.82 -4.17
N PRO A 187 -19.85 5.46 -3.21
CA PRO A 187 -18.56 6.08 -3.49
C PRO A 187 -17.54 5.08 -4.04
N ARG A 188 -17.47 3.86 -3.50
CA ARG A 188 -16.55 2.81 -3.95
C ARG A 188 -16.88 2.34 -5.37
N VAL A 189 -18.17 2.31 -5.73
CA VAL A 189 -18.60 1.98 -7.10
C VAL A 189 -18.22 3.10 -8.06
N ALA A 190 -18.36 4.36 -7.65
CA ALA A 190 -17.93 5.52 -8.44
C ALA A 190 -16.40 5.54 -8.65
N ASP A 191 -15.61 5.24 -7.61
CA ASP A 191 -14.15 5.13 -7.72
C ASP A 191 -13.75 4.04 -8.73
N LEU A 192 -14.45 2.90 -8.72
CA LEU A 192 -14.25 1.83 -9.69
C LEU A 192 -14.66 2.25 -11.11
N ASP A 193 -15.75 3.02 -11.25
CA ASP A 193 -16.18 3.60 -12.52
C ASP A 193 -15.08 4.49 -13.10
N GLU A 194 -14.61 5.48 -12.33
CA GLU A 194 -13.55 6.40 -12.75
C GLU A 194 -12.25 5.64 -13.07
N ALA A 195 -11.83 4.71 -12.22
CA ALA A 195 -10.60 3.94 -12.42
C ALA A 195 -10.63 3.07 -13.70
N THR A 196 -11.76 2.43 -13.97
CA THR A 196 -11.89 1.61 -15.18
C THR A 196 -12.04 2.45 -16.45
N ASP A 197 -12.61 3.65 -16.37
CA ASP A 197 -12.62 4.62 -17.48
C ASP A 197 -11.21 5.06 -17.85
N GLN A 198 -10.33 5.26 -16.86
CA GLN A 198 -8.93 5.59 -17.11
C GLN A 198 -8.21 4.52 -17.95
N VAL A 199 -8.62 3.26 -17.89
CA VAL A 199 -8.03 2.21 -18.76
C VAL A 199 -8.68 2.20 -20.14
N VAL A 200 -10.02 2.18 -20.20
CA VAL A 200 -10.76 2.04 -21.48
C VAL A 200 -10.49 3.22 -22.41
N GLU A 201 -10.37 4.43 -21.87
CA GLU A 201 -10.04 5.63 -22.65
C GLU A 201 -8.70 5.54 -23.38
N LYS A 202 -7.77 4.72 -22.89
CA LYS A 202 -6.40 4.59 -23.40
C LYS A 202 -6.23 3.39 -24.33
N LEU A 203 -7.28 2.60 -24.51
CA LEU A 203 -7.36 1.61 -25.58
C LEU A 203 -7.57 2.32 -26.93
N ALA A 204 -7.45 1.61 -28.04
CA ALA A 204 -7.86 2.15 -29.34
C ALA A 204 -9.39 2.19 -29.49
N ASP A 205 -9.91 3.05 -30.37
CA ASP A 205 -11.31 2.96 -30.78
C ASP A 205 -11.52 1.66 -31.59
N PRO A 206 -12.40 0.74 -31.13
CA PRO A 206 -12.63 -0.52 -31.82
C PRO A 206 -13.22 -0.34 -33.23
N SER A 207 -13.84 0.81 -33.53
CA SER A 207 -14.42 1.15 -34.82
C SER A 207 -13.48 1.92 -35.76
N ALA A 208 -12.28 2.31 -35.28
CA ALA A 208 -11.33 3.08 -36.07
C ALA A 208 -10.98 2.41 -37.40
N ALA A 209 -10.85 3.20 -38.47
CA ALA A 209 -10.45 2.70 -39.79
C ALA A 209 -9.05 2.07 -39.73
N GLU A 210 -8.11 2.73 -39.07
CA GLU A 210 -6.75 2.23 -38.87
C GLU A 210 -6.69 1.29 -37.66
N ALA A 211 -5.94 0.19 -37.81
CA ALA A 211 -5.69 -0.73 -36.71
C ALA A 211 -4.57 -0.19 -35.81
N TYR A 212 -4.80 -0.20 -34.50
CA TYR A 212 -3.81 0.17 -33.50
C TYR A 212 -3.81 -0.84 -32.34
N GLN A 213 -2.63 -1.11 -31.79
CA GLN A 213 -2.44 -1.97 -30.61
C GLN A 213 -1.93 -1.12 -29.45
N ALA A 214 -2.84 -0.68 -28.58
CA ALA A 214 -2.44 -0.04 -27.33
C ALA A 214 -1.90 -1.08 -26.34
N LYS A 215 -0.81 -0.74 -25.67
CA LYS A 215 -0.15 -1.57 -24.64
C LYS A 215 -0.04 -0.79 -23.36
N GLY A 216 -0.64 -1.29 -22.29
CA GLY A 216 -0.61 -0.63 -21.00
C GLY A 216 -0.45 -1.56 -19.81
N LEU A 217 -0.11 -0.94 -18.69
CA LEU A 217 0.06 -1.61 -17.40
C LEU A 217 -0.86 -0.96 -16.36
N VAL A 218 -1.52 -1.78 -15.56
CA VAL A 218 -2.28 -1.35 -14.39
C VAL A 218 -1.58 -1.91 -13.15
N ILE A 219 -1.08 -1.01 -12.31
CA ILE A 219 -0.47 -1.34 -11.02
C ILE A 219 -1.57 -1.24 -9.97
N THR A 220 -1.81 -2.33 -9.26
CA THR A 220 -2.88 -2.44 -8.26
C THR A 220 -2.30 -2.79 -6.89
N PRO A 221 -2.78 -2.20 -5.78
CA PRO A 221 -2.40 -2.70 -4.46
C PRO A 221 -2.87 -4.16 -4.29
N VAL A 222 -2.09 -5.01 -3.62
CA VAL A 222 -2.34 -6.46 -3.56
C VAL A 222 -3.72 -6.78 -2.96
N GLY A 223 -4.63 -7.38 -3.72
CA GLY A 223 -5.96 -7.72 -3.17
C GLY A 223 -6.88 -6.52 -2.90
N SER A 224 -6.59 -5.37 -3.51
CA SER A 224 -7.43 -4.16 -3.50
C SER A 224 -8.72 -4.29 -4.32
N GLY A 225 -8.86 -5.36 -5.10
CA GLY A 225 -9.97 -5.54 -6.02
C GLY A 225 -9.58 -5.50 -7.50
N ALA A 226 -8.34 -5.87 -7.86
CA ALA A 226 -7.93 -6.09 -9.25
C ALA A 226 -8.95 -6.91 -10.04
N SER A 227 -9.56 -7.92 -9.41
CA SER A 227 -10.66 -8.68 -10.00
C SER A 227 -11.88 -7.86 -10.38
N ALA A 228 -12.31 -6.95 -9.50
CA ALA A 228 -13.43 -6.06 -9.80
C ALA A 228 -13.07 -5.05 -10.89
N HIS A 229 -11.83 -4.55 -10.86
CA HIS A 229 -11.28 -3.67 -11.88
C HIS A 229 -11.23 -4.35 -13.26
N ILE A 230 -10.68 -5.55 -13.35
CA ILE A 230 -10.65 -6.36 -14.58
C ILE A 230 -12.07 -6.58 -15.11
N THR A 231 -13.00 -7.05 -14.26
CA THR A 231 -14.39 -7.27 -14.66
C THR A 231 -15.03 -5.99 -15.18
N GLY A 232 -14.81 -4.85 -14.51
CA GLY A 232 -15.30 -3.54 -14.93
C GLY A 232 -14.72 -3.06 -16.26
N THR A 233 -13.40 -3.19 -16.44
CA THR A 233 -12.72 -2.89 -17.71
C THR A 233 -13.26 -3.75 -18.84
N VAL A 234 -13.43 -5.07 -18.62
CA VAL A 234 -14.01 -5.96 -19.63
C VAL A 234 -15.45 -5.57 -19.94
N ALA A 235 -16.28 -5.31 -18.94
CA ALA A 235 -17.67 -4.88 -19.12
C ALA A 235 -17.79 -3.64 -20.02
N LYS A 236 -16.99 -2.62 -19.73
CA LYS A 236 -16.95 -1.38 -20.52
C LYS A 236 -16.38 -1.59 -21.92
N ALA A 237 -15.33 -2.40 -22.06
CA ALA A 237 -14.76 -2.70 -23.36
C ALA A 237 -15.76 -3.45 -24.27
N VAL A 238 -16.48 -4.46 -23.75
CA VAL A 238 -17.47 -5.16 -24.57
C VAL A 238 -18.63 -4.24 -24.96
N ASP A 239 -19.08 -3.38 -24.05
CA ASP A 239 -20.08 -2.34 -24.36
C ASP A 239 -19.56 -1.36 -25.43
N ALA A 240 -18.26 -1.03 -25.41
CA ALA A 240 -17.63 -0.13 -26.38
C ALA A 240 -17.40 -0.75 -27.78
N GLY A 241 -17.47 -2.08 -27.95
CA GLY A 241 -17.29 -2.72 -29.26
C GLY A 241 -16.20 -3.79 -29.33
N TYR A 242 -15.54 -4.13 -28.23
CA TYR A 242 -14.59 -5.24 -28.23
C TYR A 242 -15.31 -6.58 -28.34
N ARG A 243 -14.91 -7.43 -29.30
CA ARG A 243 -15.64 -8.68 -29.63
C ARG A 243 -14.88 -9.95 -29.32
N LEU A 244 -13.57 -9.88 -29.21
CA LEU A 244 -12.76 -10.96 -28.64
C LEU A 244 -12.16 -10.48 -27.32
N VAL A 245 -12.39 -11.23 -26.24
CA VAL A 245 -11.81 -10.98 -24.93
C VAL A 245 -11.04 -12.21 -24.48
N ILE A 246 -9.74 -12.03 -24.26
CA ILE A 246 -8.82 -13.07 -23.79
C ILE A 246 -8.30 -12.63 -22.42
N VAL A 247 -8.64 -13.37 -21.37
CA VAL A 247 -8.12 -13.13 -20.02
C VAL A 247 -7.09 -14.19 -19.71
N LEU A 248 -5.82 -13.79 -19.73
CA LEU A 248 -4.69 -14.63 -19.40
C LEU A 248 -4.48 -14.67 -17.88
N THR A 249 -4.40 -15.85 -17.29
CA THR A 249 -4.18 -16.02 -15.84
C THR A 249 -2.85 -16.71 -15.53
N GLY A 250 -2.49 -16.78 -14.25
CA GLY A 250 -1.37 -17.58 -13.77
C GLY A 250 -1.40 -19.06 -14.23
N PRO A 251 -0.30 -19.80 -14.06
CA PRO A 251 -0.11 -21.12 -14.66
C PRO A 251 -0.95 -22.25 -14.04
N SER A 252 -1.68 -21.99 -12.93
CA SER A 252 -2.46 -22.99 -12.21
C SER A 252 -3.93 -23.03 -12.66
N ASN A 253 -4.55 -24.21 -12.56
CA ASN A 253 -5.99 -24.36 -12.80
C ASN A 253 -6.82 -23.59 -11.77
N THR A 254 -6.38 -23.54 -10.51
CA THR A 254 -7.10 -22.86 -9.42
C THR A 254 -7.26 -21.36 -9.70
N LEU A 255 -6.19 -20.65 -10.08
CA LEU A 255 -6.27 -19.22 -10.42
C LEU A 255 -7.17 -18.98 -11.64
N ARG A 256 -7.05 -19.84 -12.65
CA ARG A 256 -7.90 -19.77 -13.85
C ARG A 256 -9.37 -20.00 -13.52
N TYR A 257 -9.68 -21.01 -12.72
CA TYR A 257 -11.03 -21.32 -12.23
C TYR A 257 -11.61 -20.13 -11.47
N GLN A 258 -10.86 -19.55 -10.52
CA GLN A 258 -11.31 -18.39 -9.74
C GLN A 258 -11.62 -17.19 -10.63
N ARG A 259 -10.76 -16.93 -11.63
CA ARG A 259 -10.98 -15.86 -12.62
C ARG A 259 -12.19 -16.14 -13.52
N GLN A 260 -12.32 -17.36 -14.04
CA GLN A 260 -13.48 -17.78 -14.86
C GLN A 260 -14.77 -17.62 -14.08
N ARG A 261 -14.84 -18.15 -12.85
CA ARG A 261 -16.01 -18.00 -11.99
C ARG A 261 -16.33 -16.53 -11.72
N THR A 262 -15.33 -15.70 -11.45
CA THR A 262 -15.56 -14.27 -11.19
C THR A 262 -16.22 -13.59 -12.37
N LEU A 263 -15.71 -13.81 -13.60
CA LEU A 263 -16.31 -13.24 -14.81
C LEU A 263 -17.68 -13.85 -15.09
N ASP A 264 -17.85 -15.16 -14.89
CA ASP A 264 -19.11 -15.84 -15.14
C ASP A 264 -20.22 -15.34 -14.20
N ARG A 265 -19.86 -15.17 -12.93
CA ARG A 265 -20.74 -14.67 -11.86
C ARG A 265 -21.07 -13.21 -12.01
N ASP A 266 -20.09 -12.37 -12.35
CA ASP A 266 -20.22 -10.91 -12.23
C ASP A 266 -20.50 -10.21 -13.57
N LEU A 267 -20.21 -10.86 -14.70
CA LEU A 267 -20.33 -10.27 -16.04
C LEU A 267 -21.16 -11.13 -17.01
N VAL A 268 -20.82 -12.42 -17.18
CA VAL A 268 -21.49 -13.27 -18.18
C VAL A 268 -22.95 -13.47 -17.80
N GLY A 269 -23.21 -13.82 -16.54
CA GLY A 269 -24.54 -14.05 -16.01
C GLY A 269 -25.16 -15.38 -16.46
N ARG A 270 -26.21 -15.80 -15.77
CA ARG A 270 -26.77 -17.16 -15.90
C ARG A 270 -27.31 -17.47 -17.27
N GLU A 271 -28.00 -16.52 -17.89
CA GLU A 271 -28.68 -16.70 -19.18
C GLU A 271 -27.66 -17.00 -20.30
N ASN A 272 -26.49 -16.36 -20.26
CA ASN A 272 -25.39 -16.62 -21.20
C ASN A 272 -24.62 -17.92 -20.87
N ILE A 273 -24.59 -18.35 -19.60
CA ILE A 273 -24.00 -19.63 -19.17
C ILE A 273 -24.87 -20.80 -19.63
N LEU A 274 -26.18 -20.75 -19.34
CA LEU A 274 -27.16 -21.79 -19.65
C LEU A 274 -27.47 -21.89 -21.15
N ARG A 275 -27.38 -20.77 -21.89
CA ARG A 275 -27.67 -20.70 -23.34
C ARG A 275 -29.05 -21.25 -23.74
N GLY A 276 -30.03 -21.14 -22.84
CA GLY A 276 -31.38 -21.65 -23.03
C GLY A 276 -31.61 -23.07 -22.52
N ALA A 277 -30.62 -23.71 -21.90
CA ALA A 277 -30.84 -24.91 -21.09
C ALA A 277 -31.57 -24.56 -19.78
N ASP A 278 -32.30 -25.54 -19.23
CA ASP A 278 -33.00 -25.39 -17.96
C ASP A 278 -32.00 -25.29 -16.80
N GLU A 279 -32.28 -24.40 -15.84
CA GLU A 279 -31.50 -24.25 -14.61
C GLU A 279 -31.78 -25.44 -13.68
N SER A 280 -30.73 -26.21 -13.35
CA SER A 280 -30.83 -27.43 -12.52
C SER A 280 -29.58 -27.63 -11.66
N GLU A 281 -29.62 -28.60 -10.74
CA GLU A 281 -28.44 -28.99 -9.95
C GLU A 281 -27.29 -29.54 -10.81
N ASP A 282 -27.60 -30.07 -12.00
CA ASP A 282 -26.60 -30.56 -12.98
C ASP A 282 -25.99 -29.43 -13.83
N SER A 283 -26.42 -28.18 -13.64
CA SER A 283 -25.82 -27.03 -14.30
C SER A 283 -24.35 -26.89 -13.92
N GLU A 284 -23.55 -26.28 -14.80
CA GLU A 284 -22.10 -26.11 -14.59
C GLU A 284 -21.74 -25.48 -13.23
N TYR A 285 -22.61 -24.65 -12.66
CA TYR A 285 -22.43 -24.03 -11.34
C TYR A 285 -23.46 -24.50 -10.30
N GLY A 286 -24.20 -25.60 -10.54
CA GLY A 286 -25.25 -26.07 -9.62
C GLY A 286 -24.76 -26.43 -8.21
N ASP A 287 -23.48 -26.83 -8.07
CA ASP A 287 -22.80 -27.08 -6.81
C ASP A 287 -22.19 -25.82 -6.15
N ASP A 288 -22.32 -24.65 -6.80
CA ASP A 288 -21.79 -23.40 -6.29
C ASP A 288 -22.78 -22.74 -5.30
N PRO A 289 -22.34 -22.36 -4.09
CA PRO A 289 -23.25 -21.80 -3.08
C PRO A 289 -23.89 -20.47 -3.51
N ASP A 290 -23.29 -19.74 -4.45
CA ASP A 290 -23.87 -18.49 -4.95
C ASP A 290 -24.76 -18.71 -6.18
N TRP A 291 -24.80 -19.91 -6.76
CA TRP A 291 -25.57 -20.13 -7.98
C TRP A 291 -27.05 -19.92 -7.75
N PHE A 292 -27.67 -20.45 -6.70
CA PHE A 292 -29.12 -20.27 -6.50
C PHE A 292 -29.52 -19.01 -5.72
N LYS A 293 -28.55 -18.27 -5.17
CA LYS A 293 -28.82 -17.04 -4.40
C LYS A 293 -29.28 -15.89 -5.29
N ALA A 294 -30.16 -15.04 -4.78
CA ALA A 294 -30.67 -13.87 -5.52
C ALA A 294 -29.59 -12.82 -5.81
N ASP A 295 -28.64 -12.65 -4.89
CA ASP A 295 -27.49 -11.74 -4.93
C ASP A 295 -26.18 -12.42 -5.40
N GLY A 296 -26.28 -13.68 -5.81
CA GLY A 296 -25.16 -14.50 -6.24
C GLY A 296 -24.68 -14.20 -7.67
N PHE A 297 -24.97 -15.10 -8.61
CA PHE A 297 -24.67 -14.89 -10.04
C PHE A 297 -25.59 -13.84 -10.67
N LEU A 298 -25.03 -12.95 -11.50
CA LEU A 298 -25.75 -11.97 -12.31
C LEU A 298 -26.87 -12.64 -13.10
N ARG A 299 -28.05 -12.02 -13.09
CA ARG A 299 -29.21 -12.39 -13.88
C ARG A 299 -29.57 -11.24 -14.80
N HIS A 300 -29.62 -11.51 -16.09
CA HIS A 300 -30.09 -10.58 -17.13
C HIS A 300 -31.61 -10.60 -17.29
N GLY A 301 -32.30 -11.61 -16.72
CA GLY A 301 -33.74 -11.83 -16.85
C GLY A 301 -34.13 -12.53 -18.15
N ARG A 302 -33.54 -12.08 -19.28
CA ARG A 302 -33.58 -12.74 -20.59
C ARG A 302 -32.20 -12.70 -21.23
N ARG A 303 -32.00 -13.46 -22.31
CA ARG A 303 -30.75 -13.37 -23.08
C ARG A 303 -30.59 -11.95 -23.64
N PRO A 304 -29.47 -11.26 -23.39
CA PRO A 304 -29.25 -9.89 -23.88
C PRO A 304 -29.53 -9.71 -25.38
N ALA A 305 -29.16 -10.69 -26.22
CA ALA A 305 -29.43 -10.64 -27.66
C ALA A 305 -30.94 -10.63 -28.01
N SER A 306 -31.79 -11.23 -27.17
CA SER A 306 -33.25 -11.20 -27.37
C SER A 306 -33.88 -9.83 -27.08
N GLU A 307 -33.15 -8.94 -26.41
CA GLU A 307 -33.57 -7.59 -26.05
C GLU A 307 -32.89 -6.51 -26.91
N GLY A 308 -32.30 -6.90 -28.05
CA GLY A 308 -31.64 -5.98 -28.97
C GLY A 308 -30.21 -5.60 -28.59
N SER A 309 -29.61 -6.29 -27.61
CA SER A 309 -28.18 -6.20 -27.27
C SER A 309 -27.42 -7.40 -27.90
N PHE A 310 -26.36 -7.86 -27.25
CA PHE A 310 -25.54 -8.99 -27.71
C PHE A 310 -25.14 -9.91 -26.55
N ASP A 311 -25.00 -11.20 -26.82
CA ASP A 311 -24.64 -12.21 -25.83
C ASP A 311 -23.11 -12.33 -25.65
N ILE A 312 -22.66 -12.84 -24.50
CA ILE A 312 -21.28 -13.29 -24.29
C ILE A 312 -21.21 -14.81 -24.48
N ALA A 313 -20.55 -15.25 -25.53
CA ALA A 313 -20.26 -16.65 -25.79
C ALA A 313 -18.88 -17.03 -25.21
N ARG A 314 -18.90 -17.74 -24.08
CA ARG A 314 -17.70 -18.36 -23.49
C ARG A 314 -17.11 -19.46 -24.38
N LEU A 315 -15.80 -19.49 -24.51
CA LEU A 315 -15.01 -20.52 -25.21
C LEU A 315 -14.19 -21.40 -24.24
N THR A 316 -14.17 -21.02 -22.98
CA THR A 316 -13.69 -21.82 -21.86
C THR A 316 -14.81 -21.92 -20.84
N THR A 317 -14.85 -23.02 -20.09
CA THR A 317 -15.83 -23.24 -19.01
C THR A 317 -15.10 -23.23 -17.68
N ARG A 318 -15.80 -23.34 -16.56
CA ARG A 318 -15.30 -23.44 -15.19
C ARG A 318 -14.23 -24.53 -15.01
N ASP A 319 -14.47 -25.70 -15.58
CA ASP A 319 -13.62 -26.89 -15.37
C ASP A 319 -12.69 -27.16 -16.55
N ASN A 320 -12.99 -26.59 -17.73
CA ASN A 320 -12.21 -26.80 -18.94
C ASN A 320 -11.49 -25.52 -19.39
N ASP A 321 -10.16 -25.60 -19.44
CA ASP A 321 -9.31 -24.61 -20.12
C ASP A 321 -9.40 -24.77 -21.65
N TYR A 322 -8.77 -23.86 -22.39
CA TYR A 322 -8.77 -23.86 -23.85
C TYR A 322 -8.15 -25.16 -24.40
N ALA A 323 -9.00 -25.99 -24.99
CA ALA A 323 -8.61 -27.16 -25.75
C ALA A 323 -8.81 -26.85 -27.24
N GLY A 324 -7.83 -27.21 -28.08
CA GLY A 324 -7.88 -26.87 -29.50
C GLY A 324 -9.19 -27.32 -30.17
N LEU A 325 -9.85 -26.42 -30.90
CA LEU A 325 -11.24 -26.48 -31.32
C LEU A 325 -11.45 -27.32 -32.60
N ARG A 326 -10.80 -28.47 -32.74
CA ARG A 326 -10.78 -29.28 -33.99
C ARG A 326 -12.16 -29.55 -34.60
N GLN A 327 -13.18 -29.80 -33.79
CA GLN A 327 -14.57 -30.07 -34.23
C GLN A 327 -15.54 -28.90 -33.97
N SER A 328 -15.05 -27.77 -33.43
CA SER A 328 -15.88 -26.64 -32.98
C SER A 328 -15.27 -25.26 -33.31
N LEU A 329 -14.47 -25.16 -34.38
CA LEU A 329 -13.96 -23.87 -34.90
C LEU A 329 -15.09 -22.87 -35.17
N ALA A 330 -16.30 -23.34 -35.48
CA ALA A 330 -17.50 -22.50 -35.63
C ALA A 330 -17.77 -21.62 -34.41
N ALA A 331 -17.45 -22.10 -33.19
CA ALA A 331 -17.62 -21.31 -31.97
C ALA A 331 -16.68 -20.08 -31.93
N LEU A 332 -15.54 -20.11 -32.62
CA LEU A 332 -14.59 -18.99 -32.71
C LEU A 332 -14.88 -18.04 -33.88
N GLN A 333 -15.85 -18.35 -34.75
CA GLN A 333 -16.26 -17.49 -35.86
C GLN A 333 -17.12 -16.32 -35.37
N PHE A 334 -17.05 -15.21 -36.11
CA PHE A 334 -17.85 -14.00 -35.87
C PHE A 334 -18.88 -13.83 -36.98
N GLU A 335 -20.16 -13.83 -36.61
CA GLU A 335 -21.24 -13.59 -37.53
C GLU A 335 -21.41 -12.08 -37.74
N LYS A 336 -21.34 -11.64 -39.00
CA LYS A 336 -21.58 -10.25 -39.41
C LYS A 336 -23.04 -10.08 -39.79
N ARG A 337 -23.69 -9.04 -39.26
CA ARG A 337 -25.04 -8.64 -39.65
C ARG A 337 -25.07 -8.11 -41.09
N MET A 338 -24.04 -7.38 -41.47
CA MET A 338 -23.79 -6.80 -42.79
C MET A 338 -22.51 -7.43 -43.38
N PRO A 339 -22.61 -8.52 -44.14
CA PRO A 339 -21.44 -9.26 -44.65
C PRO A 339 -20.48 -8.44 -45.52
N GLN A 340 -21.00 -7.40 -46.18
CA GLN A 340 -20.25 -6.48 -47.04
C GLN A 340 -19.39 -5.47 -46.27
N LEU A 341 -19.65 -5.28 -44.98
CA LEU A 341 -18.89 -4.39 -44.10
C LEU A 341 -17.86 -5.20 -43.29
N PRO A 342 -16.74 -4.60 -42.87
CA PRO A 342 -15.82 -5.26 -41.96
C PRO A 342 -16.47 -5.48 -40.59
N LEU A 343 -15.95 -6.42 -39.79
CA LEU A 343 -16.50 -6.69 -38.47
C LEU A 343 -16.42 -5.47 -37.55
N ASN A 344 -15.36 -4.65 -37.67
CA ASN A 344 -15.17 -3.42 -36.88
C ASN A 344 -16.07 -2.25 -37.30
N ASP A 345 -16.96 -2.42 -38.27
CA ASP A 345 -17.97 -1.41 -38.59
C ASP A 345 -19.04 -1.35 -37.46
N PRO A 346 -19.48 -0.15 -37.01
CA PRO A 346 -20.49 -0.03 -35.97
C PRO A 346 -21.78 -0.84 -36.18
N GLU A 347 -22.22 -1.04 -37.43
CA GLU A 347 -23.41 -1.84 -37.76
C GLU A 347 -23.22 -3.35 -37.47
N ASN A 348 -21.99 -3.83 -37.58
CA ASN A 348 -21.62 -5.20 -37.24
C ASN A 348 -21.26 -5.32 -35.76
N LEU A 349 -20.41 -4.42 -35.25
CA LEU A 349 -19.92 -4.45 -33.87
C LEU A 349 -21.06 -4.60 -32.89
N HIS A 350 -22.04 -3.70 -32.86
CA HIS A 350 -23.07 -3.72 -31.81
C HIS A 350 -24.10 -4.86 -31.92
N ALA A 351 -24.06 -5.65 -33.01
CA ALA A 351 -24.93 -6.81 -33.20
C ALA A 351 -24.22 -8.15 -32.96
N THR A 352 -22.90 -8.21 -33.12
CA THR A 352 -22.13 -9.45 -32.99
C THR A 352 -21.91 -9.83 -31.53
N ALA A 353 -22.15 -11.11 -31.20
CA ALA A 353 -21.87 -11.67 -29.89
C ALA A 353 -20.37 -11.67 -29.54
N VAL A 354 -20.05 -11.44 -28.28
CA VAL A 354 -18.66 -11.44 -27.77
C VAL A 354 -18.16 -12.86 -27.62
N ARG A 355 -16.87 -13.09 -27.90
CA ARG A 355 -16.14 -14.32 -27.56
C ARG A 355 -15.26 -14.05 -26.35
N LEU A 356 -15.52 -14.76 -25.24
CA LEU A 356 -14.77 -14.65 -24.00
C LEU A 356 -14.02 -15.95 -23.71
N MET A 357 -12.75 -15.86 -23.38
CA MET A 357 -11.96 -16.99 -22.90
C MET A 357 -11.07 -16.60 -21.72
N VAL A 358 -10.97 -17.49 -20.73
CA VAL A 358 -10.03 -17.39 -19.60
C VAL A 358 -9.02 -18.51 -19.73
N VAL A 359 -7.79 -18.13 -20.02
CA VAL A 359 -6.74 -19.03 -20.52
C VAL A 359 -5.52 -18.98 -19.62
N LYS A 360 -4.97 -20.13 -19.24
CA LYS A 360 -3.69 -20.14 -18.51
C LYS A 360 -2.55 -19.65 -19.39
N LYS A 361 -1.63 -18.88 -18.81
CA LYS A 361 -0.34 -18.53 -19.43
C LYS A 361 0.58 -19.75 -19.55
N ASN A 362 0.24 -20.63 -20.49
CA ASN A 362 0.93 -21.87 -20.73
C ASN A 362 1.23 -21.99 -22.22
N LYS A 363 2.49 -22.27 -22.57
CA LYS A 363 2.95 -22.40 -23.95
C LYS A 363 2.03 -23.30 -24.78
N THR A 364 1.73 -24.50 -24.30
CA THR A 364 0.94 -25.49 -25.05
C THR A 364 -0.47 -25.00 -25.33
N ILE A 365 -1.07 -24.24 -24.40
CA ILE A 365 -2.43 -23.75 -24.52
C ILE A 365 -2.47 -22.54 -25.46
N LEU A 366 -1.55 -21.59 -25.28
CA LEU A 366 -1.41 -20.43 -26.17
C LEU A 366 -1.11 -20.85 -27.60
N SER A 367 -0.22 -21.83 -27.82
CA SER A 367 0.07 -22.34 -29.18
C SER A 367 -1.15 -22.99 -29.84
N LYS A 368 -2.05 -23.63 -29.07
CA LYS A 368 -3.32 -24.15 -29.62
C LYS A 368 -4.23 -23.00 -30.04
N LEU A 369 -4.37 -21.97 -29.21
CA LEU A 369 -5.17 -20.79 -29.51
C LEU A 369 -4.68 -20.07 -30.77
N VAL A 370 -3.37 -19.82 -30.86
CA VAL A 370 -2.71 -19.23 -32.04
C VAL A 370 -3.06 -20.01 -33.31
N LYS A 371 -2.91 -21.34 -33.26
CA LYS A 371 -3.20 -22.23 -34.39
C LYS A 371 -4.68 -22.17 -34.82
N ASP A 372 -5.59 -22.17 -33.86
CA ASP A 372 -7.03 -22.16 -34.16
C ASP A 372 -7.48 -20.80 -34.68
N LEU A 373 -6.93 -19.69 -34.16
CA LEU A 373 -7.17 -18.34 -34.70
C LEU A 373 -6.69 -18.21 -36.15
N GLN A 374 -5.53 -18.77 -36.51
CA GLN A 374 -5.06 -18.81 -37.89
C GLN A 374 -5.99 -19.61 -38.83
N SER A 375 -6.88 -20.43 -38.28
CA SER A 375 -7.77 -21.31 -39.03
C SER A 375 -9.20 -20.78 -39.18
N ILE A 376 -9.54 -19.62 -38.61
CA ILE A 376 -10.89 -19.04 -38.73
C ILE A 376 -11.07 -18.34 -40.09
N GLN A 377 -12.33 -18.16 -40.50
CA GLN A 377 -12.67 -17.54 -41.78
C GLN A 377 -12.79 -16.01 -41.65
N THR A 378 -13.15 -15.54 -40.46
CA THR A 378 -13.22 -14.11 -40.15
C THR A 378 -11.82 -13.50 -40.28
N PRO A 379 -11.61 -12.44 -41.06
CA PRO A 379 -10.31 -11.78 -41.15
C PRO A 379 -9.88 -11.24 -39.78
N LEU A 380 -8.76 -11.75 -39.24
CA LEU A 380 -8.27 -11.38 -37.89
C LEU A 380 -7.99 -9.87 -37.74
N ALA A 381 -7.67 -9.20 -38.84
CA ALA A 381 -7.44 -7.76 -38.86
C ALA A 381 -8.70 -6.91 -38.61
N GLU A 382 -9.90 -7.50 -38.75
CA GLU A 382 -11.17 -6.83 -38.50
C GLU A 382 -11.66 -6.98 -37.06
N ILE A 383 -11.00 -7.79 -36.21
CA ILE A 383 -11.53 -8.20 -34.90
C ILE A 383 -10.97 -7.32 -33.78
N PRO A 384 -11.76 -6.40 -33.18
CA PRO A 384 -11.29 -5.65 -32.02
C PRO A 384 -11.17 -6.59 -30.83
N THR A 385 -9.95 -6.68 -30.29
CA THR A 385 -9.61 -7.67 -29.27
C THR A 385 -9.09 -7.00 -28.01
N LEU A 386 -9.57 -7.43 -26.85
CA LEU A 386 -9.02 -7.07 -25.55
C LEU A 386 -8.29 -8.28 -24.97
N ILE A 387 -7.01 -8.11 -24.66
CA ILE A 387 -6.19 -9.10 -23.95
C ILE A 387 -5.88 -8.53 -22.57
N ILE A 388 -6.46 -9.14 -21.54
CA ILE A 388 -6.13 -8.86 -20.14
C ILE A 388 -5.08 -9.87 -19.70
N ASP A 389 -3.93 -9.39 -19.27
CA ASP A 389 -2.88 -10.18 -18.68
C ASP A 389 -2.95 -10.03 -17.15
N ASP A 390 -3.65 -10.97 -16.50
CA ASP A 390 -3.81 -11.02 -15.05
C ASP A 390 -2.64 -11.78 -14.41
N GLY A 391 -1.85 -11.07 -13.63
CA GLY A 391 -0.69 -11.60 -12.93
C GLY A 391 0.54 -11.68 -13.82
N THR A 392 0.97 -10.53 -14.32
CA THR A 392 2.22 -10.36 -15.06
C THR A 392 3.44 -10.77 -14.22
N GLU A 393 3.34 -10.71 -12.88
CA GLU A 393 4.36 -11.22 -11.96
C GLU A 393 4.60 -12.75 -12.02
N TRP A 394 3.72 -13.54 -12.65
CA TRP A 394 3.85 -15.01 -12.71
C TRP A 394 4.74 -15.53 -13.84
N ASP A 395 5.35 -14.65 -14.64
CA ASP A 395 6.28 -15.08 -15.68
C ASP A 395 7.60 -15.58 -15.04
N PRO A 396 7.91 -16.89 -15.08
CA PRO A 396 9.05 -17.47 -14.37
C PRO A 396 10.44 -17.06 -14.95
N GLY A 397 10.50 -16.02 -15.79
CA GLY A 397 11.68 -15.60 -16.53
C GLY A 397 12.57 -14.56 -15.84
N VAL A 398 12.13 -13.93 -14.76
CA VAL A 398 12.91 -12.85 -14.08
C VAL A 398 14.18 -13.38 -13.40
N VAL A 399 14.38 -14.69 -13.33
CA VAL A 399 15.56 -15.33 -12.68
C VAL A 399 16.17 -16.42 -13.57
N ASN A 400 16.29 -16.18 -14.88
CA ASN A 400 17.21 -16.99 -15.69
C ASN A 400 18.44 -16.17 -16.04
N THR A 401 19.29 -15.96 -15.02
CA THR A 401 20.62 -15.31 -15.02
C THR A 401 21.67 -15.96 -15.94
N HIS A 402 21.23 -16.77 -16.91
CA HIS A 402 22.09 -17.55 -17.79
C HIS A 402 21.83 -17.34 -19.28
N ARG A 403 20.87 -16.50 -19.69
CA ARG A 403 20.74 -16.11 -21.10
C ARG A 403 21.41 -14.77 -21.34
N LYS A 404 22.65 -14.81 -21.85
CA LYS A 404 23.36 -13.62 -22.34
C LYS A 404 22.49 -12.91 -23.39
N ALA A 405 22.16 -11.64 -23.14
CA ALA A 405 21.64 -10.74 -24.16
C ALA A 405 22.72 -10.52 -25.22
N THR A 406 22.74 -11.35 -26.26
CA THR A 406 23.50 -11.05 -27.47
C THR A 406 22.65 -10.06 -28.25
N GLY A 407 23.07 -8.79 -28.26
CA GLY A 407 22.39 -7.72 -28.98
C GLY A 407 21.95 -8.15 -30.38
N THR A 408 20.71 -7.83 -30.71
CA THR A 408 19.93 -8.15 -31.93
C THR A 408 19.00 -9.38 -31.85
N GLY A 409 17.69 -9.10 -31.86
CA GLY A 409 16.63 -10.07 -32.13
C GLY A 409 16.01 -10.72 -30.89
N LYS A 410 14.84 -11.36 -31.06
CA LYS A 410 13.96 -12.07 -30.09
C LYS A 410 14.63 -13.11 -29.15
N ALA A 411 15.96 -13.17 -29.12
CA ALA A 411 16.78 -14.00 -28.24
C ALA A 411 16.75 -13.47 -26.80
N GLY A 412 15.99 -14.17 -25.94
CA GLY A 412 15.83 -13.81 -24.52
C GLY A 412 14.46 -14.18 -23.97
N LEU A 413 13.44 -14.13 -24.84
CA LEU A 413 12.04 -14.40 -24.48
C LEU A 413 11.83 -15.79 -23.88
N THR A 414 10.95 -15.86 -22.88
CA THR A 414 10.39 -17.13 -22.42
C THR A 414 9.47 -17.71 -23.50
N SER A 415 9.26 -19.02 -23.46
CA SER A 415 8.39 -19.68 -24.44
C SER A 415 6.93 -19.20 -24.39
N VAL A 416 6.50 -18.67 -23.25
CA VAL A 416 5.17 -18.07 -23.07
C VAL A 416 5.14 -16.69 -23.74
N GLN A 417 6.14 -15.85 -23.49
CA GLN A 417 6.23 -14.53 -24.12
C GLN A 417 6.33 -14.61 -25.65
N THR A 418 7.04 -15.61 -26.20
CA THR A 418 7.06 -15.85 -27.65
C THR A 418 5.67 -16.13 -28.21
N ALA A 419 4.88 -16.98 -27.54
CA ALA A 419 3.52 -17.30 -27.98
C ALA A 419 2.58 -16.09 -27.85
N MET A 420 2.79 -15.24 -26.83
CA MET A 420 2.03 -13.99 -26.68
C MET A 420 2.37 -12.97 -27.77
N ALA A 421 3.66 -12.81 -28.09
CA ALA A 421 4.08 -11.96 -29.20
C ALA A 421 3.50 -12.44 -30.54
N GLU A 422 3.45 -13.75 -30.77
CA GLU A 422 2.79 -14.34 -31.94
C GLU A 422 1.28 -14.07 -31.95
N LEU A 423 0.60 -14.22 -30.80
CA LEU A 423 -0.83 -13.90 -30.66
C LEU A 423 -1.12 -12.43 -30.98
N LEU A 424 -0.31 -11.50 -30.46
CA LEU A 424 -0.44 -10.07 -30.76
C LEU A 424 -0.16 -9.77 -32.23
N GLY A 425 0.83 -10.42 -32.84
CA GLY A 425 1.12 -10.28 -34.28
C GLY A 425 -0.04 -10.74 -35.18
N LEU A 426 -0.84 -11.71 -34.74
CA LEU A 426 -2.03 -12.18 -35.48
C LEU A 426 -3.23 -11.24 -35.38
N LEU A 427 -3.30 -10.43 -34.32
CA LEU A 427 -4.46 -9.62 -33.98
C LEU A 427 -4.07 -8.13 -33.96
N PRO A 428 -3.98 -7.45 -35.12
CA PRO A 428 -3.45 -6.09 -35.22
C PRO A 428 -4.33 -5.02 -34.55
N ARG A 429 -5.54 -5.37 -34.12
CA ARG A 429 -6.44 -4.52 -33.30
C ARG A 429 -6.49 -4.96 -31.82
N ALA A 430 -5.60 -5.83 -31.40
CA ALA A 430 -5.52 -6.27 -30.01
C ALA A 430 -4.98 -5.18 -29.10
N GLN A 431 -5.68 -4.94 -28.00
CA GLN A 431 -5.21 -4.09 -26.91
C GLN A 431 -4.72 -4.98 -25.78
N TYR A 432 -3.49 -4.75 -25.32
CA TYR A 432 -2.86 -5.54 -24.28
C TYR A 432 -2.81 -4.73 -22.98
N VAL A 433 -3.46 -5.23 -21.94
CA VAL A 433 -3.46 -4.60 -20.61
C VAL A 433 -2.94 -5.59 -19.58
N ALA A 434 -1.73 -5.34 -19.11
CA ALA A 434 -1.09 -6.08 -18.03
C ALA A 434 -1.59 -5.58 -16.67
N TYR A 435 -1.84 -6.50 -15.73
CA TYR A 435 -2.13 -6.20 -14.34
C TYR A 435 -0.99 -6.74 -13.47
N ALA A 436 -0.44 -5.85 -12.65
CA ALA A 436 0.63 -6.17 -11.71
C ALA A 436 0.28 -5.67 -10.30
N THR A 437 0.76 -6.40 -9.30
CA THR A 437 0.68 -5.99 -7.89
C THR A 437 1.91 -5.23 -7.40
N SER A 438 2.99 -5.28 -8.19
CA SER A 438 4.27 -4.66 -7.89
C SER A 438 4.79 -3.89 -9.11
N PRO A 439 5.41 -2.73 -8.93
CA PRO A 439 6.09 -2.03 -10.01
C PRO A 439 7.38 -2.73 -10.47
N PHE A 440 7.85 -3.76 -9.76
CA PHE A 440 9.10 -4.46 -10.05
C PHE A 440 8.94 -5.69 -10.96
N VAL A 441 7.87 -5.74 -11.76
CA VAL A 441 7.60 -6.86 -12.67
C VAL A 441 8.54 -6.87 -13.87
N GLY A 442 8.90 -8.06 -14.37
CA GLY A 442 9.83 -8.24 -15.49
C GLY A 442 9.45 -7.45 -16.75
N THR A 443 8.15 -7.30 -17.02
CA THR A 443 7.62 -6.51 -18.15
C THR A 443 7.96 -5.01 -18.07
N LEU A 444 8.18 -4.47 -16.87
CA LEU A 444 8.70 -3.11 -16.70
C LEU A 444 10.24 -3.06 -16.76
N MET A 445 10.92 -4.17 -16.48
CA MET A 445 12.37 -4.20 -16.26
C MET A 445 13.20 -4.42 -17.52
N ASP A 446 12.62 -4.97 -18.59
CA ASP A 446 13.35 -5.23 -19.84
C ASP A 446 12.52 -4.87 -21.09
N PRO A 447 12.60 -3.61 -21.56
CA PRO A 447 11.94 -3.18 -22.79
C PRO A 447 12.48 -3.88 -24.05
N ALA A 448 13.73 -4.36 -24.02
CA ALA A 448 14.42 -4.95 -25.17
C ALA A 448 14.09 -6.44 -25.35
N ALA A 449 13.77 -7.15 -24.26
CA ALA A 449 13.31 -8.53 -24.34
C ALA A 449 11.96 -8.63 -25.07
N SER A 450 11.05 -7.65 -24.95
CA SER A 450 9.75 -7.70 -25.63
C SER A 450 9.18 -6.31 -25.96
N GLU A 451 9.57 -5.77 -27.12
CA GLU A 451 8.87 -4.63 -27.75
C GLU A 451 7.35 -4.90 -27.89
N ASP A 452 6.98 -6.18 -28.00
CA ASP A 452 5.61 -6.64 -28.12
C ASP A 452 4.79 -6.57 -26.82
N LEU A 453 5.41 -6.65 -25.64
CA LEU A 453 4.69 -6.73 -24.35
C LEU A 453 4.95 -5.55 -23.41
N PHE A 454 5.97 -4.73 -23.68
CA PHE A 454 6.27 -3.55 -22.87
C PHE A 454 5.12 -2.53 -22.91
N PRO A 455 4.71 -1.93 -21.77
CA PRO A 455 3.66 -0.91 -21.74
C PRO A 455 4.15 0.37 -22.40
N ARG A 456 3.86 0.52 -23.70
CA ARG A 456 4.29 1.68 -24.50
C ARG A 456 3.37 2.88 -24.35
N ASP A 457 2.08 2.64 -24.13
CA ASP A 457 1.04 3.66 -24.29
C ASP A 457 0.58 4.24 -22.97
N PHE A 458 0.44 3.42 -21.93
CA PHE A 458 0.04 3.92 -20.61
C PHE A 458 0.45 3.05 -19.43
N ILE A 459 0.57 3.69 -18.26
CA ILE A 459 0.62 3.05 -16.95
C ILE A 459 -0.42 3.72 -16.04
N VAL A 460 -1.28 2.93 -15.42
CA VAL A 460 -2.26 3.39 -14.42
C VAL A 460 -1.88 2.80 -13.07
N SER A 461 -1.51 3.62 -12.11
CA SER A 461 -1.31 3.20 -10.72
C SER A 461 -2.57 3.50 -9.92
N LEU A 462 -3.26 2.45 -9.48
CA LEU A 462 -4.49 2.58 -8.71
C LEU A 462 -4.20 2.98 -7.25
N PRO A 463 -5.01 3.86 -6.66
CA PRO A 463 -4.93 4.18 -5.24
C PRO A 463 -5.29 2.97 -4.37
N ARG A 464 -4.92 3.05 -3.10
CA ARG A 464 -5.45 2.17 -2.05
C ARG A 464 -6.95 2.47 -1.83
N PRO A 465 -7.85 1.48 -1.94
CA PRO A 465 -9.27 1.68 -1.61
C PRO A 465 -9.48 1.96 -0.11
N ALA A 466 -10.54 2.70 0.23
CA ALA A 466 -10.93 2.92 1.61
C ALA A 466 -11.17 1.60 2.37
N GLY A 467 -10.69 1.50 3.62
CA GLY A 467 -10.84 0.31 4.47
C GLY A 467 -10.00 -0.92 4.07
N TYR A 468 -9.26 -0.86 2.97
CA TYR A 468 -8.24 -1.87 2.64
C TYR A 468 -7.13 -1.81 3.69
N VAL A 469 -6.58 -2.94 4.13
CA VAL A 469 -5.36 -2.98 4.96
C VAL A 469 -4.16 -3.23 4.05
N GLY A 470 -3.20 -2.33 4.06
CA GLY A 470 -1.93 -2.44 3.34
C GLY A 470 -0.79 -2.87 4.24
N VAL A 471 0.41 -2.95 3.67
CA VAL A 471 1.64 -3.23 4.41
C VAL A 471 1.93 -2.12 5.43
N GLU A 472 1.69 -0.87 5.04
CA GLU A 472 1.91 0.34 5.81
C GLU A 472 1.14 0.35 7.15
N ASP A 473 0.12 -0.48 7.28
CA ASP A 473 -0.64 -0.64 8.52
C ASP A 473 0.02 -1.58 9.53
N PHE A 474 1.20 -2.12 9.21
CA PHE A 474 1.94 -3.06 10.05
C PHE A 474 3.34 -2.60 10.40
N HIS A 475 3.76 -1.41 9.96
CA HIS A 475 5.11 -0.90 10.21
C HIS A 475 5.08 0.57 10.60
N ASP A 476 5.96 0.95 11.54
CA ASP A 476 6.20 2.34 11.93
C ASP A 476 7.16 3.07 10.97
N ILE A 477 7.10 2.79 9.66
CA ILE A 477 7.96 3.49 8.67
C ILE A 477 7.67 4.98 8.77
N ASP A 478 8.73 5.77 8.95
CA ASP A 478 8.69 7.23 9.04
C ASP A 478 7.89 7.77 10.25
N SER A 479 7.66 6.96 11.28
CA SER A 479 7.06 7.41 12.54
C SER A 479 8.00 8.32 13.32
N ASP A 480 7.49 9.50 13.70
CA ASP A 480 8.19 10.46 14.58
C ASP A 480 8.19 10.04 16.05
N VAL A 481 7.52 8.94 16.41
CA VAL A 481 7.42 8.47 17.80
C VAL A 481 8.67 7.65 18.15
N PRO A 482 9.50 8.10 19.12
CA PRO A 482 10.63 7.31 19.62
C PRO A 482 10.18 5.93 20.11
N GLU A 483 11.00 4.91 19.93
CA GLU A 483 10.65 3.51 20.21
C GLU A 483 10.15 3.32 21.65
N GLU A 484 10.74 4.04 22.60
CA GLU A 484 10.42 3.97 24.03
C GLU A 484 9.03 4.55 24.34
N ARG A 485 8.53 5.44 23.49
CA ARG A 485 7.21 6.09 23.62
C ARG A 485 6.13 5.42 22.78
N ARG A 486 6.47 4.33 22.08
CA ARG A 486 5.50 3.57 21.27
C ARG A 486 4.54 2.82 22.16
N THR A 487 3.26 2.95 21.89
CA THR A 487 2.14 2.27 22.55
C THR A 487 1.34 1.49 21.50
N PHE A 488 0.44 0.62 21.94
CA PHE A 488 -0.45 -0.07 21.01
C PHE A 488 -1.34 0.91 20.24
N ALA A 489 -1.64 2.10 20.76
CA ALA A 489 -2.43 3.12 20.06
C ALA A 489 -1.65 3.82 18.94
N ASN A 490 -0.37 4.12 19.14
CA ASN A 490 0.41 4.98 18.23
C ASN A 490 1.45 4.23 17.35
N SER A 491 1.64 2.93 17.55
CA SER A 491 2.59 2.11 16.79
C SER A 491 1.91 0.87 16.19
N PRO A 492 1.60 0.89 14.87
CA PRO A 492 1.15 -0.30 14.15
C PRO A 492 2.09 -1.49 14.28
N GLU A 493 3.41 -1.26 14.28
CA GLU A 493 4.39 -2.34 14.45
C GLU A 493 4.25 -3.00 15.82
N LYS A 494 4.18 -2.22 16.90
CA LYS A 494 3.98 -2.74 18.26
C LYS A 494 2.63 -3.46 18.40
N ALA A 495 1.58 -2.98 17.73
CA ALA A 495 0.27 -3.63 17.76
C ALA A 495 0.26 -5.00 17.08
N HIS A 496 0.95 -5.16 15.96
CA HIS A 496 0.75 -6.31 15.07
C HIS A 496 1.98 -7.21 14.88
N VAL A 497 3.21 -6.73 15.09
CA VAL A 497 4.45 -7.45 14.79
C VAL A 497 5.09 -8.03 16.05
N ARG A 498 5.53 -9.28 15.98
CA ARG A 498 6.20 -10.01 17.06
C ARG A 498 7.53 -10.56 16.54
N ASN A 499 8.61 -9.88 16.92
CA ASN A 499 9.98 -10.29 16.61
C ASN A 499 10.47 -11.27 17.70
N LEU A 500 10.62 -12.54 17.33
CA LEU A 500 11.02 -13.62 18.22
C LEU A 500 12.49 -13.99 18.01
N VAL A 501 13.23 -14.14 19.11
CA VAL A 501 14.59 -14.68 19.10
C VAL A 501 14.54 -16.11 19.64
N LEU A 502 14.79 -17.07 18.76
CA LEU A 502 14.80 -18.50 19.03
C LEU A 502 16.18 -18.95 19.52
N ARG A 503 16.26 -20.03 20.30
CA ARG A 503 17.55 -20.57 20.76
C ARG A 503 18.39 -21.14 19.61
N ASP A 504 17.74 -21.89 18.73
CA ASP A 504 18.31 -22.47 17.52
C ASP A 504 17.20 -22.63 16.46
N LYS A 505 17.56 -23.14 15.27
CA LYS A 505 16.61 -23.24 14.16
C LYS A 505 15.54 -24.32 14.36
N ASP A 506 15.70 -25.22 15.33
CA ASP A 506 14.74 -26.27 15.65
C ASP A 506 13.83 -25.93 16.84
N ASP A 507 14.03 -24.76 17.48
CA ASP A 507 13.20 -24.26 18.56
C ASP A 507 11.75 -24.00 18.12
N ASP A 508 10.80 -24.73 18.71
CA ASP A 508 9.38 -24.71 18.33
C ASP A 508 8.57 -23.61 19.03
N GLN A 509 9.20 -22.82 19.92
CA GLN A 509 8.51 -21.80 20.71
C GLN A 509 7.75 -20.79 19.84
N GLY A 510 8.35 -20.35 18.74
CA GLY A 510 7.71 -19.39 17.84
C GLY A 510 6.48 -19.94 17.13
N GLU A 511 6.55 -21.20 16.68
CA GLU A 511 5.41 -21.88 16.05
C GLU A 511 4.28 -22.09 17.06
N ARG A 512 4.61 -22.51 18.29
CA ARG A 512 3.64 -22.70 19.37
C ARG A 512 2.92 -21.40 19.74
N GLN A 513 3.66 -20.30 19.92
CA GLN A 513 3.06 -19.00 20.25
C GLN A 513 2.16 -18.47 19.13
N ALA A 514 2.57 -18.62 17.87
CA ALA A 514 1.74 -18.21 16.73
C ALA A 514 0.46 -19.04 16.61
N MET A 515 0.53 -20.34 16.92
CA MET A 515 -0.63 -21.24 16.94
C MET A 515 -1.59 -20.93 18.10
N ASP A 516 -1.06 -20.63 19.29
CA ASP A 516 -1.84 -20.18 20.45
C ASP A 516 -2.60 -18.86 20.12
N MET A 517 -1.93 -17.91 19.45
CA MET A 517 -2.56 -16.69 18.94
C MET A 517 -3.63 -16.98 17.88
N PHE A 518 -3.40 -17.95 17.01
CA PHE A 518 -4.38 -18.33 15.98
C PHE A 518 -5.68 -18.88 16.60
N VAL A 519 -5.58 -19.69 17.65
CA VAL A 519 -6.76 -20.16 18.40
C VAL A 519 -7.47 -18.99 19.09
N LEU A 520 -6.73 -18.11 19.77
CA LEU A 520 -7.30 -16.92 20.44
C LEU A 520 -8.06 -16.00 19.48
N THR A 521 -7.45 -15.65 18.35
CA THR A 521 -8.07 -14.78 17.35
C THR A 521 -9.33 -15.42 16.74
N GLY A 522 -9.36 -16.75 16.62
CA GLY A 522 -10.56 -17.50 16.24
C GLY A 522 -11.66 -17.38 17.29
N ALA A 523 -11.32 -17.52 18.57
CA ALA A 523 -12.26 -17.37 19.68
C ALA A 523 -12.86 -15.95 19.73
N VAL A 524 -12.04 -14.91 19.57
CA VAL A 524 -12.53 -13.51 19.54
C VAL A 524 -13.46 -13.25 18.36
N LYS A 525 -13.20 -13.84 17.19
CA LYS A 525 -14.12 -13.74 16.04
C LYS A 525 -15.47 -14.38 16.34
N LEU A 526 -15.49 -15.57 16.94
CA LEU A 526 -16.76 -16.23 17.34
C LEU A 526 -17.51 -15.42 18.40
N TYR A 527 -16.79 -14.87 19.38
CA TYR A 527 -17.32 -13.97 20.39
C TYR A 527 -17.97 -12.73 19.75
N ARG A 528 -17.31 -12.09 18.80
CA ARG A 528 -17.84 -10.92 18.07
C ARG A 528 -19.08 -11.26 17.27
N ALA A 529 -19.08 -12.40 16.60
CA ALA A 529 -20.25 -12.88 15.86
C ALA A 529 -21.46 -13.13 16.77
N ALA A 530 -21.24 -13.61 18.00
CA ALA A 530 -22.30 -13.85 18.97
C ALA A 530 -22.88 -12.56 19.59
N ARG A 531 -22.05 -11.53 19.82
CA ARG A 531 -22.49 -10.27 20.43
C ARG A 531 -23.00 -9.23 19.44
N GLY A 532 -22.49 -9.22 18.19
CA GLY A 532 -22.78 -8.19 17.20
C GLY A 532 -22.25 -6.80 17.59
N GLY A 533 -22.52 -5.78 16.76
CA GLY A 533 -22.10 -4.39 16.99
C GLY A 533 -20.87 -3.96 16.18
N GLY A 534 -20.81 -2.67 15.82
CA GLY A 534 -19.80 -2.14 14.90
C GLY A 534 -19.83 -2.84 13.54
N GLU A 535 -18.66 -3.12 12.97
CA GLU A 535 -18.50 -3.91 11.74
C GLU A 535 -18.45 -5.44 11.99
N ALA A 536 -18.92 -5.92 13.15
CA ALA A 536 -18.90 -7.34 13.46
C ALA A 536 -19.76 -8.11 12.46
N ARG A 537 -19.18 -9.17 11.88
CA ARG A 537 -19.92 -10.07 11.00
C ARG A 537 -20.76 -11.03 11.81
N THR A 538 -21.94 -11.35 11.30
CA THR A 538 -22.81 -12.40 11.87
C THR A 538 -22.20 -13.80 11.75
N ASP A 539 -21.31 -14.01 10.78
CA ASP A 539 -20.46 -15.19 10.70
C ASP A 539 -19.10 -14.86 10.05
N TYR A 540 -18.06 -15.53 10.53
CA TYR A 540 -16.72 -15.48 9.95
C TYR A 540 -16.43 -16.78 9.21
N ARG A 541 -16.74 -16.78 7.91
CA ARG A 541 -16.59 -17.95 7.03
C ARG A 541 -15.19 -18.54 7.00
N HIS A 542 -14.17 -17.69 7.09
CA HIS A 542 -12.76 -18.07 7.01
C HIS A 542 -11.98 -17.63 8.24
N HIS A 543 -11.04 -18.47 8.66
CA HIS A 543 -10.08 -18.20 9.72
C HIS A 543 -8.79 -18.94 9.40
N THR A 544 -7.76 -18.23 8.96
CA THR A 544 -6.54 -18.89 8.46
C THR A 544 -5.28 -18.37 9.11
N MET A 545 -4.32 -19.28 9.27
CA MET A 545 -2.94 -18.97 9.62
C MET A 545 -2.05 -19.38 8.46
N ILE A 546 -1.05 -18.56 8.14
CA ILE A 546 -0.02 -18.91 7.15
C ILE A 546 1.28 -19.15 7.90
N VAL A 547 1.88 -20.32 7.65
CA VAL A 547 3.24 -20.65 8.04
C VAL A 547 4.08 -20.68 6.76
N ASN A 548 4.94 -19.68 6.60
CA ASN A 548 5.86 -19.63 5.49
C ASN A 548 6.98 -20.65 5.70
N SER A 549 7.28 -21.38 4.62
CA SER A 549 8.18 -22.52 4.57
C SER A 549 9.01 -22.48 3.28
N SER A 550 10.13 -23.19 3.24
CA SER A 550 10.94 -23.32 2.03
C SER A 550 10.15 -23.97 0.88
N ASP A 551 10.48 -23.65 -0.37
CA ASP A 551 9.87 -24.31 -1.53
C ASP A 551 10.22 -25.79 -1.68
N ARG A 552 11.23 -26.26 -0.96
CA ARG A 552 11.64 -27.66 -0.93
C ARG A 552 10.56 -28.52 -0.27
N VAL A 553 9.97 -29.44 -1.04
CA VAL A 553 8.86 -30.31 -0.60
C VAL A 553 9.17 -31.05 0.71
N ILE A 554 10.39 -31.54 0.88
CA ILE A 554 10.82 -32.24 2.09
C ILE A 554 10.72 -31.33 3.32
N ARG A 555 11.22 -30.09 3.22
CA ARG A 555 11.17 -29.10 4.32
C ARG A 555 9.75 -28.71 4.69
N LYS A 556 8.86 -28.51 3.71
CA LYS A 556 7.44 -28.23 3.96
C LYS A 556 6.77 -29.37 4.73
N ARG A 557 7.05 -30.62 4.35
CA ARG A 557 6.49 -31.81 5.01
C ARG A 557 7.01 -31.96 6.45
N GLU A 558 8.30 -31.72 6.67
CA GLU A 558 8.89 -31.71 8.01
C GLU A 558 8.24 -30.65 8.91
N GLN A 559 8.07 -29.43 8.41
CA GLN A 559 7.43 -28.36 9.17
C GLN A 559 5.95 -28.64 9.44
N ALA A 560 5.21 -29.15 8.46
CA ALA A 560 3.82 -29.54 8.67
C ALA A 560 3.67 -30.67 9.71
N ALA A 561 4.56 -31.66 9.70
CA ALA A 561 4.57 -32.72 10.71
C ALA A 561 4.85 -32.17 12.11
N ARG A 562 5.79 -31.22 12.23
CA ARG A 562 6.09 -30.51 13.49
C ARG A 562 4.87 -29.75 14.00
N LEU A 563 4.24 -28.94 13.17
CA LEU A 563 3.03 -28.18 13.52
C LEU A 563 1.87 -29.08 13.93
N ARG A 564 1.66 -30.22 13.25
CA ARG A 564 0.63 -31.20 13.66
C ARG A 564 0.90 -31.76 15.05
N ARG A 565 2.15 -32.10 15.35
CA ARG A 565 2.55 -32.54 16.70
C ARG A 565 2.24 -31.44 17.73
N LEU A 566 2.66 -30.20 17.45
CA LEU A 566 2.40 -29.06 18.34
C LEU A 566 0.91 -28.83 18.56
N TRP A 567 0.08 -28.96 17.52
CA TRP A 567 -1.37 -28.78 17.59
C TRP A 567 -2.01 -29.69 18.66
N TYR A 568 -1.65 -30.98 18.65
CA TYR A 568 -2.16 -31.94 19.63
C TYR A 568 -1.57 -31.74 21.03
N GLU A 569 -0.29 -31.37 21.12
CA GLU A 569 0.34 -30.99 22.40
C GLU A 569 -0.27 -29.70 22.99
N GLY A 570 -0.91 -28.86 22.18
CA GLY A 570 -1.51 -27.60 22.58
C GLY A 570 -2.55 -27.74 23.69
N SER A 571 -3.30 -28.85 23.73
CA SER A 571 -4.31 -29.17 24.76
C SER A 571 -5.24 -28.01 25.09
N TYR A 572 -5.84 -27.40 24.05
CA TYR A 572 -6.65 -26.17 24.14
C TYR A 572 -7.97 -26.30 24.93
N ASP A 573 -8.30 -27.51 25.35
CA ASP A 573 -9.43 -27.88 26.20
C ASP A 573 -9.02 -28.12 27.67
N ARG A 574 -7.72 -28.07 27.99
CA ARG A 574 -7.16 -28.33 29.34
C ARG A 574 -6.62 -27.07 30.01
N ALA A 575 -6.44 -27.15 31.33
CA ALA A 575 -5.98 -26.03 32.15
C ALA A 575 -4.65 -25.44 31.68
N ASP A 576 -3.71 -26.29 31.26
CA ASP A 576 -2.38 -25.93 30.79
C ASP A 576 -2.43 -25.19 29.44
N GLY A 577 -3.30 -25.60 28.51
CA GLY A 577 -3.55 -24.86 27.27
C GLY A 577 -4.25 -23.52 27.53
N LEU A 578 -5.31 -23.53 28.33
CA LEU A 578 -6.07 -22.33 28.70
C LEU A 578 -5.22 -21.31 29.46
N GLY A 579 -4.29 -21.76 30.32
CA GLY A 579 -3.35 -20.90 31.03
C GLY A 579 -2.44 -20.12 30.09
N ARG A 580 -1.87 -20.79 29.06
CA ARG A 580 -1.06 -20.11 28.03
C ARG A 580 -1.87 -19.12 27.22
N LEU A 581 -3.11 -19.49 26.86
CA LEU A 581 -4.00 -18.60 26.11
C LEU A 581 -4.40 -17.37 26.94
N ARG A 582 -4.63 -17.53 28.25
CA ARG A 582 -4.92 -16.41 29.16
C ARG A 582 -3.76 -15.41 29.20
N GLU A 583 -2.54 -15.89 29.44
CA GLU A 583 -1.36 -15.03 29.50
C GLU A 583 -1.17 -14.26 28.17
N LEU A 584 -1.35 -14.95 27.04
CA LEU A 584 -1.22 -14.33 25.73
C LEU A 584 -2.36 -13.34 25.44
N TYR A 585 -3.58 -13.60 25.92
CA TYR A 585 -4.71 -12.68 25.77
C TYR A 585 -4.47 -11.37 26.55
N GLU A 586 -4.14 -11.46 27.84
CA GLU A 586 -3.95 -10.32 28.74
C GLU A 586 -2.74 -9.47 28.33
N ARG A 587 -1.64 -10.10 27.88
CA ARG A 587 -0.44 -9.38 27.44
C ARG A 587 -0.59 -8.69 26.08
N ASP A 588 -1.47 -9.18 25.21
CA ASP A 588 -1.44 -8.86 23.78
C ASP A 588 -2.81 -8.56 23.18
N VAL A 589 -3.72 -9.54 23.15
CA VAL A 589 -4.99 -9.41 22.42
C VAL A 589 -5.87 -8.34 23.05
N GLU A 590 -6.04 -8.35 24.37
CA GLU A 590 -6.83 -7.38 25.10
C GLU A 590 -6.33 -5.94 24.91
N PRO A 591 -5.08 -5.58 25.26
CA PRO A 591 -4.63 -4.20 25.17
C PRO A 591 -4.59 -3.66 23.74
N VAL A 592 -4.33 -4.51 22.73
CA VAL A 592 -4.43 -4.11 21.32
C VAL A 592 -5.87 -3.89 20.90
N SER A 593 -6.79 -4.78 21.27
CA SER A 593 -8.21 -4.66 20.90
C SER A 593 -8.86 -3.45 21.57
N CYS A 594 -8.53 -3.14 22.82
CA CYS A 594 -9.04 -1.95 23.52
C CYS A 594 -8.72 -0.65 22.76
N GLU A 595 -7.56 -0.56 22.13
CA GLU A 595 -7.14 0.62 21.38
C GLU A 595 -7.59 0.62 19.91
N ARG A 596 -7.77 -0.57 19.29
CA ARG A 596 -7.88 -0.72 17.83
C ARG A 596 -9.10 -1.48 17.33
N ALA A 597 -9.98 -1.98 18.20
CA ALA A 597 -11.17 -2.72 17.79
C ALA A 597 -12.23 -1.83 17.12
N ASP A 598 -12.10 -0.50 17.16
CA ASP A 598 -12.95 0.46 16.44
C ASP A 598 -14.46 0.17 16.56
N GLY A 599 -14.93 0.01 17.81
CA GLY A 599 -16.34 -0.24 18.12
C GLY A 599 -16.79 -1.71 18.01
N LEU A 600 -15.89 -2.63 17.66
CA LEU A 600 -16.14 -4.06 17.74
C LEU A 600 -16.15 -4.55 19.20
N PRO A 601 -16.94 -5.59 19.52
CA PRO A 601 -16.93 -6.20 20.85
C PRO A 601 -15.53 -6.70 21.24
N VAL A 602 -15.11 -6.32 22.45
CA VAL A 602 -13.91 -6.83 23.12
C VAL A 602 -14.39 -7.56 24.39
N PRO A 603 -13.90 -8.78 24.68
CA PRO A 603 -14.17 -9.44 25.96
C PRO A 603 -13.62 -8.63 27.13
N GLU A 604 -14.37 -8.56 28.24
CA GLU A 604 -13.88 -7.88 29.46
C GLU A 604 -12.88 -8.74 30.24
N SER A 605 -12.84 -10.05 29.98
CA SER A 605 -11.87 -10.97 30.56
C SER A 605 -11.70 -12.22 29.69
N PHE A 606 -10.61 -12.95 29.88
CA PHE A 606 -10.37 -14.23 29.21
C PHE A 606 -11.46 -15.28 29.52
N ASP A 607 -12.09 -15.22 30.70
CA ASP A 607 -13.12 -16.18 31.10
C ASP A 607 -14.35 -16.14 30.19
N GLU A 608 -14.68 -14.97 29.62
CA GLU A 608 -15.74 -14.87 28.61
C GLU A 608 -15.38 -15.52 27.28
N LEU A 609 -14.09 -15.69 26.98
CA LEU A 609 -13.62 -16.32 25.75
C LEU A 609 -13.57 -17.84 25.83
N VAL A 610 -13.50 -18.44 27.03
CA VAL A 610 -13.32 -19.89 27.21
C VAL A 610 -14.30 -20.74 26.39
N PRO A 611 -15.63 -20.45 26.34
CA PRO A 611 -16.56 -21.22 25.50
C PRO A 611 -16.23 -21.13 24.01
N TYR A 612 -15.71 -19.99 23.56
CA TYR A 612 -15.36 -19.73 22.17
C TYR A 612 -13.99 -20.30 21.78
N VAL A 613 -13.07 -20.50 22.73
CA VAL A 613 -11.79 -21.20 22.52
C VAL A 613 -12.05 -22.63 22.07
N VAL A 614 -12.88 -23.37 22.79
CA VAL A 614 -13.21 -24.76 22.45
C VAL A 614 -13.96 -24.82 21.11
N ALA A 615 -14.87 -23.88 20.85
CA ALA A 615 -15.57 -23.79 19.57
C ALA A 615 -14.62 -23.48 18.40
N ALA A 616 -13.66 -22.57 18.59
CA ALA A 616 -12.66 -22.24 17.57
C ALA A 616 -11.75 -23.42 17.29
N TRP A 617 -11.23 -24.08 18.34
CA TRP A 617 -10.43 -25.29 18.22
C TRP A 617 -11.16 -26.39 17.45
N SER A 618 -12.43 -26.66 17.80
CA SER A 618 -13.27 -27.64 17.12
C SER A 618 -13.54 -27.29 15.65
N ARG A 619 -13.74 -26.00 15.32
CA ARG A 619 -13.88 -25.57 13.92
C ARG A 619 -12.60 -25.73 13.13
N ILE A 620 -11.44 -25.44 13.73
CA ILE A 620 -10.13 -25.58 13.06
C ILE A 620 -9.83 -27.06 12.78
N ASP A 621 -10.15 -27.93 13.73
CA ASP A 621 -9.85 -29.37 13.65
C ASP A 621 -11.05 -30.24 13.27
N SER A 622 -12.04 -29.66 12.57
CA SER A 622 -13.33 -30.32 12.30
C SER A 622 -13.24 -31.67 11.57
N ASP A 623 -12.17 -31.90 10.84
CA ASP A 623 -11.86 -33.12 10.07
C ASP A 623 -10.60 -33.86 10.60
N GLY A 624 -10.11 -33.50 11.80
CA GLY A 624 -8.87 -34.03 12.39
C GLY A 624 -7.59 -33.58 11.67
N ASN A 625 -7.68 -32.55 10.83
CA ASN A 625 -6.57 -32.07 10.02
C ASN A 625 -6.46 -30.53 10.08
N ALA A 626 -6.17 -29.97 11.26
CA ALA A 626 -5.95 -28.53 11.44
C ALA A 626 -4.84 -27.94 10.55
N VAL A 627 -3.79 -28.71 10.24
CA VAL A 627 -2.59 -28.26 9.50
C VAL A 627 -2.51 -28.91 8.12
N VAL A 628 -2.56 -28.08 7.09
CA VAL A 628 -2.56 -28.51 5.69
C VAL A 628 -1.38 -27.94 4.92
N ILE A 629 -0.85 -28.73 3.98
CA ILE A 629 0.18 -28.27 3.04
C ILE A 629 -0.52 -27.80 1.78
N GLU A 630 -0.20 -26.58 1.36
CA GLU A 630 -0.72 -26.04 0.10
C GLU A 630 0.00 -26.70 -1.10
N SER A 631 -0.78 -27.19 -2.06
CA SER A 631 -0.27 -27.87 -3.26
C SER A 631 -0.45 -27.00 -4.50
N GLY A 632 0.67 -26.59 -5.09
CA GLY A 632 0.69 -25.95 -6.40
C GLY A 632 0.40 -26.94 -7.52
N SER A 633 -0.88 -27.08 -7.91
CA SER A 633 -1.39 -27.41 -9.25
C SER A 633 -0.76 -28.55 -10.08
N THR A 634 -0.12 -29.55 -9.49
CA THR A 634 0.11 -30.84 -10.16
C THR A 634 -0.57 -31.92 -9.36
N HIS A 635 -1.21 -32.88 -10.05
CA HIS A 635 -1.79 -34.10 -9.50
C HIS A 635 -0.77 -34.88 -8.65
N ASP A 636 -0.54 -34.44 -7.41
CA ASP A 636 -0.01 -35.29 -6.38
C ASP A 636 -1.23 -35.97 -5.76
N GLU A 637 -1.52 -37.18 -6.23
CA GLU A 637 -2.57 -38.08 -5.72
C GLU A 637 -2.34 -38.50 -4.24
N ARG A 638 -1.47 -37.81 -3.50
CA ARG A 638 -1.10 -38.10 -2.11
C ARG A 638 -0.92 -36.83 -1.28
N GLY A 639 -2.05 -36.21 -0.89
CA GLY A 639 -2.13 -35.41 0.35
C GLY A 639 -2.08 -33.88 0.26
N GLY A 640 -2.32 -33.28 -0.91
CA GLY A 640 -2.46 -31.82 -1.04
C GLY A 640 -3.83 -31.28 -0.64
N TYR A 641 -3.91 -30.12 0.01
CA TYR A 641 -5.18 -29.44 0.30
C TYR A 641 -5.44 -28.32 -0.71
N GLU A 642 -6.53 -28.42 -1.46
CA GLU A 642 -6.95 -27.37 -2.40
C GLU A 642 -7.65 -26.23 -1.65
N LEU A 643 -7.09 -25.02 -1.78
CA LEU A 643 -7.63 -23.80 -1.19
C LEU A 643 -8.76 -23.24 -2.07
N ASP A 644 -9.99 -23.57 -1.73
CA ASP A 644 -11.19 -22.97 -2.33
C ASP A 644 -12.00 -22.20 -1.29
N PHE A 645 -11.59 -20.95 -1.04
CA PHE A 645 -12.29 -19.98 -0.19
C PHE A 645 -13.70 -19.65 -0.71
N THR A 646 -14.01 -20.00 -1.96
CA THR A 646 -15.32 -19.72 -2.53
C THR A 646 -16.33 -20.78 -2.13
N ARG A 647 -15.95 -22.06 -2.11
CA ARG A 647 -16.87 -23.18 -1.78
C ARG A 647 -16.85 -23.58 -0.33
N ARG A 648 -15.69 -23.53 0.33
CA ARG A 648 -15.50 -24.12 1.66
C ARG A 648 -15.40 -23.06 2.74
N HIS A 649 -15.91 -23.37 3.93
CA HIS A 649 -15.52 -22.65 5.14
C HIS A 649 -14.11 -23.13 5.50
N ILE A 650 -13.13 -22.23 5.45
CA ILE A 650 -11.72 -22.60 5.65
C ILE A 650 -11.27 -22.08 7.00
N TRP A 651 -11.16 -22.97 7.97
CA TRP A 651 -10.60 -22.73 9.30
C TRP A 651 -9.35 -23.61 9.45
N LYS A 652 -8.18 -23.16 8.97
CA LYS A 652 -6.98 -24.02 8.82
C LYS A 652 -5.66 -23.27 8.99
N ILE A 653 -4.64 -24.00 9.43
CA ILE A 653 -3.23 -23.60 9.40
C ILE A 653 -2.63 -24.08 8.08
N LEU A 654 -2.15 -23.15 7.27
CA LEU A 654 -1.63 -23.40 5.94
C LEU A 654 -0.09 -23.37 5.98
N VAL A 655 0.57 -24.43 5.51
CA VAL A 655 2.04 -24.49 5.35
C VAL A 655 2.40 -24.25 3.89
N CYS A 656 3.17 -23.19 3.66
CA CYS A 656 3.16 -22.47 2.38
C CYS A 656 4.56 -22.16 1.88
N GLY A 657 4.82 -22.36 0.58
CA GLY A 657 6.06 -21.89 -0.06
C GLY A 657 5.93 -20.50 -0.68
N SER A 658 6.83 -20.16 -1.61
CA SER A 658 6.69 -18.94 -2.44
C SER A 658 5.46 -19.02 -3.34
N ARG A 659 5.01 -20.24 -3.64
CA ARG A 659 3.99 -20.55 -4.63
C ARG A 659 2.55 -20.44 -4.17
N LEU A 660 2.29 -20.09 -2.90
CA LEU A 660 0.91 -20.04 -2.42
C LEU A 660 0.07 -19.19 -3.34
N SER A 661 -0.93 -19.84 -3.97
CA SER A 661 -1.85 -19.31 -4.99
C SER A 661 -1.64 -17.83 -5.27
N GLY A 662 -0.73 -17.60 -6.20
CA GLY A 662 -0.14 -16.32 -6.48
C GLY A 662 -1.12 -15.13 -6.51
N GLY A 663 -0.89 -14.15 -5.64
CA GLY A 663 -1.49 -12.82 -5.70
C GLY A 663 -2.89 -12.68 -5.07
N GLY A 664 -3.50 -13.78 -4.61
CA GLY A 664 -4.78 -13.73 -3.92
C GLY A 664 -4.64 -13.36 -2.45
N THR A 665 -5.49 -12.45 -1.96
CA THR A 665 -5.73 -12.30 -0.52
C THR A 665 -6.19 -13.61 0.07
N VAL A 666 -5.48 -14.13 1.06
CA VAL A 666 -6.00 -15.23 1.88
C VAL A 666 -7.10 -14.66 2.77
N GLU A 667 -8.33 -15.17 2.60
CA GLU A 667 -9.49 -14.70 3.36
C GLU A 667 -9.44 -15.21 4.80
N GLY A 668 -9.86 -14.37 5.74
CA GLY A 668 -9.87 -14.75 7.16
C GLY A 668 -8.50 -14.89 7.80
N LEU A 669 -7.43 -14.46 7.12
CA LEU A 669 -6.07 -14.46 7.65
C LEU A 669 -5.99 -13.65 8.94
N THR A 670 -5.51 -14.24 10.03
CA THR A 670 -5.26 -13.53 11.30
C THR A 670 -3.82 -13.67 11.77
N VAL A 671 -3.13 -14.76 11.44
CA VAL A 671 -1.75 -15.01 11.88
C VAL A 671 -0.86 -15.36 10.68
N ILE A 672 0.28 -14.70 10.58
CA ILE A 672 1.38 -15.09 9.68
C ILE A 672 2.59 -15.42 10.53
N TYR A 673 3.20 -16.58 10.30
CA TYR A 673 4.45 -16.99 10.93
C TYR A 673 5.56 -17.15 9.89
N GLN A 674 6.64 -16.43 10.12
CA GLN A 674 7.86 -16.42 9.34
C GLN A 674 9.00 -17.02 10.19
N GLY A 675 9.35 -18.27 9.92
CA GLY A 675 10.38 -19.00 10.66
C GLY A 675 11.82 -18.80 10.12
N PRO A 676 12.85 -19.25 10.84
CA PRO A 676 14.26 -19.09 10.49
C PRO A 676 14.73 -19.92 9.27
N HIS A 677 13.87 -20.81 8.75
CA HIS A 677 14.15 -21.66 7.58
C HIS A 677 13.57 -21.10 6.28
N THR A 678 13.18 -19.84 6.27
CA THR A 678 12.44 -19.27 5.13
C THR A 678 13.37 -18.57 4.16
N ASP A 679 13.32 -18.95 2.89
CA ASP A 679 14.13 -18.36 1.82
C ASP A 679 13.62 -16.94 1.45
N SER A 680 14.51 -16.03 1.04
CA SER A 680 14.15 -14.62 0.73
C SER A 680 13.05 -14.47 -0.32
N ALA A 681 12.99 -15.35 -1.32
CA ALA A 681 11.90 -15.34 -2.31
C ALA A 681 10.52 -15.60 -1.69
N VAL A 682 10.44 -16.41 -0.63
CA VAL A 682 9.21 -16.67 0.12
C VAL A 682 8.81 -15.45 0.95
N VAL A 683 9.78 -14.75 1.54
CA VAL A 683 9.57 -13.47 2.25
C VAL A 683 8.94 -12.44 1.31
N LEU A 684 9.50 -12.29 0.10
CA LEU A 684 8.98 -11.39 -0.94
C LEU A 684 7.58 -11.78 -1.39
N ALA A 685 7.33 -13.07 -1.64
CA ALA A 685 5.99 -13.56 -1.98
C ALA A 685 4.98 -13.39 -0.81
N GLY A 686 5.46 -13.25 0.42
CA GLY A 686 4.66 -12.97 1.61
C GLY A 686 4.20 -11.51 1.73
N MET A 687 4.89 -10.57 1.05
CA MET A 687 4.67 -9.12 1.20
C MET A 687 3.25 -8.66 0.87
N GLY A 688 2.55 -9.39 0.00
CA GLY A 688 1.18 -9.06 -0.38
C GLY A 688 0.11 -9.72 0.49
N ARG A 689 0.47 -10.70 1.33
CA ARG A 689 -0.50 -11.62 1.94
C ARG A 689 -1.22 -11.05 3.15
N TRP A 690 -0.59 -10.16 3.93
CA TRP A 690 -1.28 -9.42 4.99
C TRP A 690 -2.29 -8.42 4.43
N ALA A 691 -2.08 -8.00 3.18
CA ALA A 691 -2.84 -6.91 2.60
C ALA A 691 -4.22 -7.41 2.17
N GLY A 692 -5.24 -6.54 2.19
CA GLY A 692 -6.63 -6.88 1.89
C GLY A 692 -7.63 -6.33 2.88
N PHE A 693 -8.91 -6.53 2.61
CA PHE A 693 -9.99 -6.12 3.52
C PHE A 693 -10.06 -7.06 4.74
N ARG A 694 -9.98 -6.50 5.96
CA ARG A 694 -10.00 -7.24 7.25
C ARG A 694 -11.20 -6.82 8.13
N ILE A 695 -12.35 -6.70 7.50
CA ILE A 695 -13.58 -6.17 8.10
C ILE A 695 -13.96 -7.00 9.34
N GLY A 696 -14.08 -6.33 10.48
CA GLY A 696 -14.48 -6.95 11.74
C GLY A 696 -13.38 -7.71 12.50
N TYR A 697 -12.12 -7.70 12.05
CA TYR A 697 -11.02 -8.40 12.74
C TYR A 697 -9.61 -7.83 12.50
N ARG A 698 -9.49 -6.59 11.98
CA ARG A 698 -8.20 -5.96 11.67
C ARG A 698 -7.24 -5.94 12.87
N ASP A 699 -7.76 -5.62 14.05
CA ASP A 699 -7.03 -5.55 15.32
C ASP A 699 -6.47 -6.91 15.79
N LEU A 700 -7.01 -8.03 15.27
CA LEU A 700 -6.59 -9.39 15.61
C LEU A 700 -5.42 -9.89 14.75
N MET A 701 -5.00 -9.13 13.74
CA MET A 701 -3.89 -9.50 12.86
C MET A 701 -2.57 -9.56 13.64
N ARG A 702 -1.79 -10.65 13.49
CA ARG A 702 -0.45 -10.83 14.09
C ARG A 702 0.56 -11.39 13.10
N LEU A 703 1.74 -10.78 13.08
CA LEU A 703 2.87 -11.13 12.24
C LEU A 703 4.03 -11.58 13.13
N TYR A 704 4.40 -12.84 13.05
CA TYR A 704 5.51 -13.41 13.80
C TYR A 704 6.74 -13.54 12.90
N PHE A 705 7.83 -12.91 13.30
CA PHE A 705 9.14 -13.04 12.66
C PHE A 705 10.11 -13.68 13.63
N ALA A 706 10.49 -14.92 13.37
CA ALA A 706 11.41 -15.66 14.22
C ALA A 706 12.82 -15.71 13.61
N ARG A 707 13.83 -15.40 14.42
CA ARG A 707 15.25 -15.43 14.05
C ARG A 707 16.08 -16.17 15.09
N VAL A 708 17.25 -16.68 14.72
CA VAL A 708 18.25 -17.18 15.66
C VAL A 708 19.38 -16.15 15.86
N PRO A 709 20.06 -16.12 17.03
CA PRO A 709 21.22 -15.28 17.24
C PRO A 709 22.30 -15.51 16.18
N ASN A 710 22.95 -14.43 15.73
CA ASN A 710 24.05 -14.45 14.75
C ASN A 710 23.71 -15.04 13.36
N ASP A 711 22.42 -15.20 13.01
CA ASP A 711 22.07 -15.50 11.62
C ASP A 711 22.49 -14.32 10.73
N ALA A 712 23.26 -14.62 9.67
CA ALA A 712 23.76 -13.61 8.73
C ALA A 712 22.64 -12.88 7.98
N ASP A 713 21.43 -13.45 8.01
CA ASP A 713 20.17 -12.84 7.56
C ASP A 713 19.72 -11.77 8.56
N GLY A 714 20.45 -10.66 8.62
CA GLY A 714 20.18 -9.49 9.46
C GLY A 714 18.75 -8.96 9.29
N GLY A 715 17.83 -9.48 10.11
CA GLY A 715 16.45 -9.00 10.26
C GLY A 715 15.61 -9.06 8.98
N LEU A 716 15.03 -10.22 8.66
CA LEU A 716 14.04 -10.38 7.58
C LEU A 716 12.95 -9.30 7.60
N PHE A 717 12.54 -8.85 8.79
CA PHE A 717 11.59 -7.75 8.96
C PHE A 717 12.13 -6.40 8.44
N HIS A 718 13.41 -6.08 8.67
CA HIS A 718 14.03 -4.84 8.18
C HIS A 718 14.32 -4.88 6.67
N ALA A 719 14.77 -6.04 6.14
CA ALA A 719 14.92 -6.22 4.70
C ALA A 719 13.57 -6.06 3.99
N PHE A 720 12.51 -6.62 4.58
CA PHE A 720 11.14 -6.45 4.13
C PHE A 720 10.70 -4.97 4.13
N ALA A 721 10.92 -4.27 5.23
CA ALA A 721 10.58 -2.85 5.37
C ALA A 721 11.26 -1.96 4.33
N ALA A 722 12.52 -2.27 3.99
CA ALA A 722 13.28 -1.53 3.00
C ALA A 722 12.65 -1.62 1.60
N ILE A 723 12.27 -2.83 1.16
CA ILE A 723 11.64 -3.02 -0.16
C ILE A 723 10.29 -2.33 -0.23
N PHE A 724 9.52 -2.39 0.86
CA PHE A 724 8.24 -1.71 0.91
C PHE A 724 8.39 -0.19 0.85
N ARG A 725 9.37 0.38 1.55
CA ARG A 725 9.69 1.82 1.45
C ARG A 725 10.06 2.21 0.02
N ASP A 726 10.87 1.41 -0.64
CA ASP A 726 11.28 1.64 -2.03
C ASP A 726 10.05 1.61 -2.98
N GLN A 727 9.09 0.69 -2.74
CA GLN A 727 7.83 0.65 -3.49
C GLN A 727 6.95 1.89 -3.26
N LEU A 728 6.75 2.31 -2.01
CA LEU A 728 5.96 3.51 -1.69
C LEU A 728 6.58 4.77 -2.31
N SER A 729 7.90 4.92 -2.15
CA SER A 729 8.65 6.06 -2.68
C SER A 729 8.51 6.17 -4.21
N PHE A 730 8.53 5.03 -4.90
CA PHE A 730 8.30 5.00 -6.34
C PHE A 730 6.87 5.38 -6.72
N GLN A 731 5.85 4.93 -5.99
CA GLN A 731 4.46 5.32 -6.24
C GLN A 731 4.23 6.82 -6.02
N GLU A 732 4.89 7.43 -5.03
CA GLU A 732 4.88 8.88 -4.83
C GLU A 732 5.52 9.63 -6.00
N ASP A 733 6.63 9.11 -6.54
CA ASP A 733 7.29 9.70 -7.70
C ASP A 733 6.42 9.60 -8.96
N LEU A 734 5.76 8.46 -9.20
CA LEU A 734 4.77 8.34 -10.27
C LEU A 734 3.68 9.41 -10.12
N ALA A 735 3.12 9.60 -8.92
CA ALA A 735 2.09 10.59 -8.68
C ALA A 735 2.59 12.02 -8.95
N ARG A 736 3.81 12.33 -8.51
CA ARG A 736 4.42 13.66 -8.66
C ARG A 736 4.67 14.01 -10.13
N TYR A 737 5.19 13.05 -10.91
CA TYR A 737 5.63 13.29 -12.29
C TYR A 737 4.59 12.92 -13.35
N ALA A 738 3.39 12.48 -12.93
CA ALA A 738 2.26 12.27 -13.83
C ALA A 738 1.64 13.58 -14.37
N VAL A 739 1.94 14.71 -13.74
CA VAL A 739 1.37 16.02 -14.11
C VAL A 739 1.96 16.51 -15.44
N GLU A 740 1.13 17.08 -16.30
CA GLU A 740 1.60 17.71 -17.54
C GLU A 740 2.25 19.06 -17.26
N VAL A 741 3.36 19.35 -17.95
CA VAL A 741 4.04 20.65 -17.94
C VAL A 741 3.98 21.21 -19.35
N ASP A 742 3.49 22.44 -19.50
CA ASP A 742 3.25 23.09 -20.80
C ASP A 742 2.39 22.25 -21.78
N GLY A 743 1.40 21.53 -21.23
CA GLY A 743 0.50 20.65 -22.00
C GLY A 743 1.17 19.38 -22.55
N ARG A 744 2.32 18.98 -22.00
CA ARG A 744 3.04 17.76 -22.36
C ARG A 744 3.29 16.88 -21.14
N PRO A 745 3.22 15.54 -21.28
CA PRO A 745 3.56 14.65 -20.18
C PRO A 745 5.05 14.75 -19.83
N GLN A 746 5.36 14.92 -18.55
CA GLN A 746 6.74 14.91 -18.05
C GLN A 746 7.36 13.51 -18.08
N LEU A 747 6.51 12.50 -17.86
CA LEU A 747 6.88 11.11 -17.82
C LEU A 747 6.03 10.34 -18.84
N THR A 748 6.69 9.58 -19.69
CA THR A 748 6.05 8.61 -20.59
C THR A 748 6.28 7.19 -20.07
N PRO A 749 5.48 6.21 -20.47
CA PRO A 749 5.66 4.82 -20.02
C PRO A 749 7.08 4.27 -20.26
N ALA A 750 7.71 4.63 -21.38
CA ALA A 750 9.08 4.23 -21.72
C ALA A 750 10.16 4.82 -20.78
N GLN A 751 9.83 5.90 -20.06
CA GLN A 751 10.73 6.60 -19.13
C GLN A 751 10.53 6.17 -17.67
N VAL A 752 9.52 5.34 -17.40
CA VAL A 752 9.24 4.82 -16.05
C VAL A 752 10.31 3.83 -15.56
N PRO A 753 10.84 2.89 -16.36
CA PRO A 753 11.88 1.97 -15.89
C PRO A 753 13.17 2.67 -15.42
N PRO A 754 13.70 3.70 -16.10
CA PRO A 754 14.84 4.47 -15.57
C PRO A 754 14.56 5.16 -14.23
N LEU A 755 13.33 5.65 -14.01
CA LEU A 755 12.92 6.22 -12.72
C LEU A 755 12.84 5.13 -11.64
N LEU A 756 12.28 3.97 -11.96
CA LEU A 756 12.20 2.81 -11.08
C LEU A 756 13.60 2.34 -10.62
N ALA A 757 14.60 2.37 -11.52
CA ALA A 757 15.98 1.96 -11.25
C ALA A 757 16.62 2.67 -10.05
N GLN A 758 16.14 3.87 -9.69
CA GLN A 758 16.62 4.63 -8.54
C GLN A 758 16.22 4.04 -7.19
N HIS A 759 15.01 3.47 -7.15
CA HIS A 759 14.43 2.86 -5.95
C HIS A 759 14.86 1.39 -5.79
N LEU A 760 15.49 0.82 -6.81
CA LEU A 760 15.81 -0.59 -6.92
C LEU A 760 17.12 -0.98 -6.21
N GLY A 761 17.16 -0.78 -4.89
CA GLY A 761 18.28 -1.16 -4.03
C GLY A 761 18.63 -2.65 -4.10
N ALA A 762 17.63 -3.53 -4.15
CA ALA A 762 17.74 -4.98 -3.97
C ALA A 762 17.79 -5.81 -5.27
N VAL A 763 17.89 -5.18 -6.44
CA VAL A 763 17.83 -5.86 -7.74
C VAL A 763 19.22 -6.06 -8.34
N ASP A 764 19.38 -7.19 -9.05
CA ASP A 764 20.61 -7.58 -9.74
C ASP A 764 21.17 -6.45 -10.66
N PRO A 765 22.48 -6.19 -10.66
CA PRO A 765 23.11 -5.19 -11.53
C PRO A 765 22.80 -5.32 -13.04
N GLU A 766 22.50 -6.52 -13.53
CA GLU A 766 22.05 -6.77 -14.91
C GLU A 766 20.63 -6.24 -15.15
N GLN A 767 19.69 -6.47 -14.23
CA GLN A 767 18.33 -5.94 -14.32
C GLN A 767 18.31 -4.40 -14.22
N ARG A 768 19.19 -3.80 -13.42
CA ARG A 768 19.36 -2.33 -13.38
C ARG A 768 19.89 -1.77 -14.70
N ARG A 769 20.79 -2.49 -15.37
CA ARG A 769 21.30 -2.09 -16.71
C ARG A 769 20.18 -2.17 -17.76
N ASN A 770 19.34 -3.20 -17.73
CA ASN A 770 18.23 -3.34 -18.67
C ASN A 770 17.15 -2.25 -18.48
N ALA A 771 16.91 -1.82 -17.24
CA ALA A 771 15.98 -0.72 -16.94
C ALA A 771 16.42 0.65 -17.49
N LEU A 772 17.70 0.85 -17.80
CA LEU A 772 18.27 2.11 -18.32
C LEU A 772 18.39 2.14 -19.87
N PHE A 773 17.83 1.16 -20.57
CA PHE A 773 18.08 0.92 -22.00
C PHE A 773 17.59 2.02 -22.94
N ASN A 774 16.42 2.63 -22.69
CA ASN A 774 15.79 3.57 -23.63
C ASN A 774 16.09 5.05 -23.35
N ALA A 775 16.33 5.38 -22.09
CA ALA A 775 16.46 6.74 -21.63
C ALA A 775 17.36 6.82 -20.40
N GLU A 776 18.28 7.77 -20.41
CA GLU A 776 19.07 8.11 -19.24
C GLU A 776 18.37 9.28 -18.53
N LEU A 777 18.11 9.11 -17.24
CA LEU A 777 17.57 10.19 -16.40
C LEU A 777 18.71 11.15 -16.06
N VAL A 778 18.70 12.33 -16.68
CA VAL A 778 19.78 13.31 -16.58
C VAL A 778 19.46 14.48 -15.65
N GLU A 779 18.18 14.67 -15.31
CA GLU A 779 17.75 15.74 -14.42
C GLU A 779 16.55 15.29 -13.59
N ILE A 780 16.66 15.44 -12.27
CA ILE A 780 15.55 15.41 -11.33
C ILE A 780 15.49 16.74 -10.61
N ARG A 781 14.35 17.40 -10.73
CA ARG A 781 13.98 18.58 -9.97
C ARG A 781 12.78 18.25 -9.11
N SER A 782 12.98 18.26 -7.79
CA SER A 782 11.96 17.93 -6.80
C SER A 782 12.01 18.93 -5.63
N PRO A 783 11.73 20.22 -5.87
CA PRO A 783 11.66 21.21 -4.80
C PRO A 783 10.62 20.79 -3.76
N GLY A 784 10.85 21.14 -2.50
CA GLY A 784 10.03 20.70 -1.37
C GLY A 784 10.32 19.28 -0.87
N ARG A 785 11.15 18.48 -1.55
CA ARG A 785 11.53 17.12 -1.09
C ARG A 785 13.02 17.05 -0.74
N TRP A 786 13.32 16.22 0.26
CA TRP A 786 14.69 15.79 0.54
C TRP A 786 15.24 14.91 -0.58
N ILE A 787 16.48 15.21 -0.96
CA ILE A 787 17.34 14.36 -1.78
C ILE A 787 18.30 13.67 -0.82
N GLU A 788 18.22 12.35 -0.73
CA GLU A 788 19.03 11.56 0.20
C GLU A 788 19.75 10.43 -0.57
N PRO A 789 21.03 10.63 -0.94
CA PRO A 789 21.86 9.55 -1.46
C PRO A 789 22.07 8.50 -0.39
N LEU A 790 21.80 7.23 -0.71
CA LEU A 790 21.96 6.11 0.21
C LEU A 790 23.23 5.30 -0.08
N ALA A 791 23.73 5.34 -1.32
CA ALA A 791 24.95 4.63 -1.74
C ALA A 791 26.21 5.44 -1.41
N HIS A 792 27.17 4.79 -0.76
CA HIS A 792 28.42 5.39 -0.29
C HIS A 792 29.58 4.39 -0.43
N PRO A 793 30.82 4.84 -0.64
CA PRO A 793 31.94 3.95 -0.86
C PRO A 793 32.18 3.00 0.33
N VAL A 794 32.55 1.76 0.00
CA VAL A 794 33.00 0.74 0.97
C VAL A 794 34.52 0.80 1.13
N ASP A 795 35.22 1.11 0.03
CA ASP A 795 36.67 1.26 0.00
C ASP A 795 37.14 2.35 0.96
N ALA A 796 38.09 1.99 1.82
CA ALA A 796 38.62 2.86 2.87
C ALA A 796 39.29 4.13 2.30
N ALA A 797 39.98 4.01 1.17
CA ALA A 797 40.65 5.13 0.54
C ALA A 797 39.65 6.11 -0.09
N ALA A 798 38.59 5.60 -0.73
CA ALA A 798 37.48 6.41 -1.24
C ALA A 798 36.71 7.12 -0.12
N LYS A 799 36.48 6.46 1.03
CA LYS A 799 35.90 7.10 2.23
C LYS A 799 36.75 8.27 2.72
N ALA A 800 38.05 8.04 2.91
CA ALA A 800 38.98 9.08 3.36
C ALA A 800 39.01 10.28 2.39
N ARG A 801 39.02 10.03 1.07
CA ARG A 801 38.94 11.09 0.05
C ARG A 801 37.62 11.86 0.12
N ASN A 802 36.48 11.18 0.24
CA ASN A 802 35.18 11.85 0.40
C ASN A 802 35.14 12.71 1.65
N VAL A 803 35.60 12.20 2.79
CA VAL A 803 35.66 12.96 4.05
C VAL A 803 36.51 14.22 3.86
N GLN A 804 37.65 14.13 3.17
CA GLN A 804 38.52 15.27 2.86
C GLN A 804 37.82 16.36 2.04
N GLN A 805 36.92 16.01 1.11
CA GLN A 805 36.17 17.00 0.32
C GLN A 805 35.27 17.89 1.19
N TRP A 806 34.80 17.39 2.33
CA TRP A 806 33.91 18.13 3.23
C TRP A 806 34.63 19.14 4.14
N ARG A 807 35.96 19.04 4.27
CA ARG A 807 36.75 19.89 5.18
C ARG A 807 36.42 21.39 5.08
N PRO A 808 36.38 22.01 3.88
CA PRO A 808 36.13 23.46 3.76
C PRO A 808 34.71 23.89 4.16
N LEU A 809 33.80 22.95 4.38
CA LEU A 809 32.42 23.16 4.82
C LEU A 809 32.24 22.89 6.31
N LEU A 810 33.06 22.03 6.92
CA LEU A 810 33.04 21.83 8.36
C LEU A 810 33.55 23.07 9.09
N ASP A 811 34.55 23.75 8.54
CA ASP A 811 35.15 24.98 9.12
C ASP A 811 34.15 26.16 9.28
N VAL A 812 32.99 26.12 8.63
CA VAL A 812 31.96 27.18 8.75
C VAL A 812 30.93 26.91 9.84
N LEU A 813 30.98 25.75 10.50
CA LEU A 813 30.02 25.39 11.54
C LEU A 813 30.26 26.22 12.81
N ALA A 814 29.22 26.91 13.27
CA ALA A 814 29.22 27.63 14.53
C ALA A 814 28.83 26.72 15.71
N GLU A 815 28.83 27.29 16.92
CA GLU A 815 28.38 26.61 18.13
C GLU A 815 26.94 26.07 18.01
N PRO A 816 26.60 24.97 18.72
CA PRO A 816 25.28 24.36 18.65
C PRO A 816 24.17 25.35 19.01
N ARG A 817 23.14 25.42 18.17
CA ARG A 817 21.89 26.16 18.42
C ARG A 817 20.69 25.25 18.25
N VAL A 818 19.53 25.70 18.74
CA VAL A 818 18.26 24.98 18.55
C VAL A 818 17.52 25.55 17.35
N LEU A 819 17.29 24.71 16.35
CA LEU A 819 16.36 24.96 15.25
C LEU A 819 14.97 24.54 15.71
N SER A 820 14.05 25.49 15.80
CA SER A 820 12.67 25.21 16.20
C SER A 820 11.80 25.00 14.96
N GLY A 821 11.10 23.88 14.86
CA GLY A 821 10.11 23.55 13.84
C GLY A 821 8.69 24.00 14.23
N ARG A 822 7.67 23.47 13.54
CA ARG A 822 6.24 23.65 13.92
C ARG A 822 5.80 22.75 15.08
N SER A 823 6.47 21.61 15.26
CA SER A 823 6.16 20.60 16.28
C SER A 823 7.40 19.83 16.76
N THR A 824 8.58 20.15 16.22
CA THR A 824 9.85 19.47 16.53
C THR A 824 10.91 20.52 16.81
N SER A 825 11.91 20.18 17.63
CA SER A 825 13.09 21.01 17.86
C SER A 825 14.33 20.18 17.61
N LEU A 826 15.34 20.77 16.99
CA LEU A 826 16.60 20.12 16.67
C LEU A 826 17.76 20.95 17.22
N ARG A 827 18.50 20.40 18.19
CA ARG A 827 19.81 20.94 18.54
C ARG A 827 20.81 20.57 17.45
N ALA A 828 21.46 21.55 16.83
CA ALA A 828 22.40 21.32 15.74
C ALA A 828 23.50 22.38 15.71
N ARG A 829 24.70 21.99 15.25
CA ARG A 829 25.68 22.96 14.74
C ARG A 829 25.26 23.37 13.35
N THR A 830 25.39 24.66 13.03
CA THR A 830 24.98 25.15 11.71
C THR A 830 25.99 26.13 11.15
N GLY A 831 26.10 26.17 9.83
CA GLY A 831 26.96 27.10 9.09
C GLY A 831 26.29 27.55 7.79
N LEU A 832 26.69 28.72 7.30
CA LEU A 832 26.27 29.20 5.98
C LEU A 832 27.35 28.87 4.95
N VAL A 833 26.94 28.20 3.88
CA VAL A 833 27.84 27.70 2.84
C VAL A 833 27.57 28.42 1.52
N PRO A 834 28.59 28.98 0.86
CA PRO A 834 28.45 29.50 -0.51
C PRO A 834 28.10 28.38 -1.49
N HIS A 835 27.13 28.64 -2.37
CA HIS A 835 26.65 27.65 -3.33
C HIS A 835 27.74 26.97 -4.15
N ALA A 836 28.69 27.74 -4.71
CA ALA A 836 29.78 27.21 -5.54
C ALA A 836 30.66 26.20 -4.78
N ARG A 837 30.88 26.40 -3.47
CA ARG A 837 31.68 25.50 -2.66
C ARG A 837 30.94 24.18 -2.41
N LEU A 838 29.63 24.24 -2.16
CA LEU A 838 28.82 23.04 -1.98
C LEU A 838 28.74 22.19 -3.26
N MET A 839 28.54 22.83 -4.42
CA MET A 839 28.47 22.11 -5.70
C MET A 839 29.78 21.41 -6.04
N HIS A 840 30.93 22.04 -5.75
CA HIS A 840 32.23 21.40 -5.92
C HIS A 840 32.38 20.13 -5.07
N VAL A 841 31.89 20.15 -3.82
CA VAL A 841 31.90 18.94 -2.98
C VAL A 841 31.04 17.85 -3.62
N PHE A 842 29.80 18.15 -4.00
CA PHE A 842 28.90 17.16 -4.57
C PHE A 842 29.38 16.56 -5.90
N SER A 843 30.10 17.31 -6.74
CA SER A 843 30.64 16.80 -8.00
C SER A 843 31.81 15.82 -7.81
N GLU A 844 32.54 15.92 -6.70
CA GLU A 844 33.76 15.14 -6.43
C GLU A 844 33.53 13.90 -5.53
N LEU A 845 32.31 13.65 -5.04
CA LEU A 845 32.02 12.51 -4.17
C LEU A 845 32.09 11.17 -4.93
N GLU A 846 33.04 10.32 -4.54
CA GLU A 846 33.19 8.96 -5.06
C GLU A 846 32.13 8.02 -4.47
N GLY A 847 31.59 7.10 -5.26
CA GLY A 847 30.58 6.12 -4.83
C GLY A 847 29.16 6.68 -4.63
N THR A 848 29.02 7.94 -4.21
CA THR A 848 27.73 8.64 -4.05
C THR A 848 27.26 9.32 -5.34
N GLY A 849 28.20 9.67 -6.22
CA GLY A 849 27.97 10.40 -7.47
C GLY A 849 26.83 9.86 -8.35
N PRO A 850 26.66 8.54 -8.59
CA PRO A 850 25.58 8.03 -9.46
C PRO A 850 24.16 8.40 -9.00
N GLN A 851 23.90 8.48 -7.69
CA GLN A 851 22.60 8.88 -7.15
C GLN A 851 22.42 10.40 -7.12
N LEU A 852 23.51 11.15 -6.89
CA LEU A 852 23.46 12.62 -6.91
C LEU A 852 23.42 13.22 -8.31
N ARG A 853 24.04 12.57 -9.30
CA ARG A 853 24.25 13.12 -10.65
C ARG A 853 22.97 13.67 -11.32
N PRO A 854 21.82 12.98 -11.29
CA PRO A 854 20.58 13.53 -11.86
C PRO A 854 20.09 14.79 -11.13
N HIS A 855 20.44 14.99 -9.87
CA HIS A 855 20.04 16.17 -9.11
C HIS A 855 21.01 17.35 -9.28
N LEU A 856 22.29 17.11 -9.60
CA LEU A 856 23.32 18.15 -9.70
C LEU A 856 22.92 19.27 -10.65
N ARG A 857 22.37 18.94 -11.82
CA ARG A 857 21.96 19.94 -12.82
C ARG A 857 20.89 20.90 -12.28
N TYR A 858 19.95 20.40 -11.49
CA TYR A 858 18.94 21.23 -10.82
C TYR A 858 19.58 22.08 -9.73
N LEU A 859 20.42 21.48 -8.88
CA LEU A 859 21.10 22.18 -7.79
C LEU A 859 21.99 23.32 -8.33
N GLU A 860 22.75 23.10 -9.40
CA GLU A 860 23.58 24.11 -10.06
C GLU A 860 22.76 25.29 -10.63
N GLN A 861 21.54 25.06 -11.09
CA GLN A 861 20.66 26.12 -11.61
C GLN A 861 20.21 27.08 -10.51
N LEU A 862 20.07 26.62 -9.26
CA LEU A 862 19.73 27.48 -8.12
C LEU A 862 20.79 28.56 -7.87
N GLY A 863 22.05 28.30 -8.24
CA GLY A 863 23.17 29.23 -8.11
C GLY A 863 23.16 30.45 -9.01
N ARG A 864 22.17 30.58 -9.90
CA ARG A 864 22.01 31.77 -10.77
C ARG A 864 21.53 33.00 -10.02
N GLU A 865 20.99 32.83 -8.82
CA GLU A 865 20.63 33.92 -7.91
C GLU A 865 21.92 34.49 -7.26
N PRO A 866 22.23 35.79 -7.44
CA PRO A 866 23.44 36.39 -6.88
C PRO A 866 23.44 36.29 -5.35
N GLY A 867 24.48 35.69 -4.76
CA GLY A 867 24.66 35.62 -3.31
C GLY A 867 23.92 34.47 -2.59
N GLY A 868 23.34 33.52 -3.32
CA GLY A 868 22.64 32.38 -2.72
C GLY A 868 23.52 31.53 -1.79
N GLN A 869 23.01 31.28 -0.57
CA GLN A 869 23.70 30.49 0.45
C GLN A 869 22.92 29.24 0.84
N TRP A 870 23.61 28.27 1.43
CA TRP A 870 23.03 27.02 1.93
C TRP A 870 23.20 26.94 3.43
N LEU A 871 22.16 26.48 4.12
CA LEU A 871 22.24 26.18 5.54
C LEU A 871 22.79 24.76 5.74
N LEU A 872 24.04 24.64 6.17
CA LEU A 872 24.61 23.36 6.61
C LEU A 872 24.16 23.08 8.05
N VAL A 873 23.67 21.87 8.32
CA VAL A 873 23.13 21.47 9.62
C VAL A 873 23.72 20.12 10.04
N VAL A 874 24.42 20.08 11.16
CA VAL A 874 24.93 18.86 11.79
C VAL A 874 24.17 18.63 13.10
N PRO A 875 23.21 17.68 13.14
CA PRO A 875 22.44 17.34 14.32
C PRO A 875 23.33 16.98 15.52
N GLN A 876 22.92 17.40 16.72
CA GLN A 876 23.54 17.00 17.98
C GLN A 876 22.59 16.03 18.70
N PRO A 877 23.01 14.79 19.00
CA PRO A 877 22.18 13.84 19.74
C PRO A 877 21.89 14.33 21.17
N ASP A 878 20.75 13.90 21.73
CA ASP A 878 20.40 14.17 23.11
C ASP A 878 21.23 13.24 24.04
N GLY A 879 22.24 13.78 24.74
CA GLY A 879 23.09 13.06 25.70
C GLY A 879 24.59 13.02 25.33
N ASP A 880 25.40 12.32 26.15
CA ASP A 880 26.86 12.13 25.96
C ASP A 880 27.15 11.04 24.92
N GLY A 881 26.67 11.23 23.69
CA GLY A 881 27.00 10.35 22.57
C GLY A 881 28.48 10.45 22.18
N PRO A 882 29.03 9.46 21.45
CA PRO A 882 30.43 9.51 21.03
C PRO A 882 30.68 10.72 20.13
N THR A 883 31.66 11.54 20.51
CA THR A 883 32.15 12.66 19.69
C THR A 883 33.63 12.47 19.37
N ALA A 884 34.06 12.97 18.21
CA ALA A 884 35.45 12.87 17.80
C ALA A 884 35.88 14.09 16.99
N SER A 885 37.19 14.34 16.95
CA SER A 885 37.76 15.26 15.96
C SER A 885 37.73 14.59 14.58
N VAL A 886 37.23 15.28 13.56
CA VAL A 886 37.23 14.80 12.18
C VAL A 886 37.90 15.85 11.31
N LEU A 887 39.03 15.49 10.70
CA LEU A 887 39.86 16.41 9.89
C LEU A 887 40.29 17.69 10.61
N GLY A 888 40.56 17.59 11.92
CA GLY A 888 40.94 18.74 12.76
C GLY A 888 39.78 19.62 13.20
N PHE A 889 38.53 19.28 12.88
CA PHE A 889 37.36 19.93 13.46
C PHE A 889 36.97 19.26 14.77
N GLU A 890 37.01 19.99 15.89
CA GLU A 890 36.81 19.45 17.23
C GLU A 890 35.34 19.07 17.51
N SER A 891 35.16 17.89 18.11
CA SER A 891 33.91 17.40 18.71
C SER A 891 32.71 17.37 17.74
N LEU A 892 32.80 16.54 16.70
CA LEU A 892 31.65 16.15 15.88
C LEU A 892 30.96 14.91 16.46
N PRO A 893 29.61 14.88 16.51
CA PRO A 893 28.89 13.69 16.92
C PRO A 893 29.02 12.59 15.87
N LEU A 894 29.31 11.38 16.34
CA LEU A 894 29.39 10.19 15.50
C LEU A 894 28.09 9.40 15.59
N PHE A 895 27.44 9.24 14.45
CA PHE A 895 26.24 8.44 14.28
C PHE A 895 26.60 7.01 13.90
N ARG A 896 25.73 6.06 14.26
CA ARG A 896 25.79 4.70 13.72
C ARG A 896 24.64 4.44 12.76
N ARG A 897 24.97 3.82 11.62
CA ARG A 897 24.00 3.32 10.65
C ARG A 897 24.51 1.98 10.12
N ALA A 898 23.65 0.98 10.10
CA ALA A 898 23.97 -0.28 9.46
C ALA A 898 23.82 -0.14 7.94
N ARG A 899 24.78 -0.69 7.20
CA ARG A 899 24.60 -0.92 5.76
C ARG A 899 23.54 -2.00 5.54
N ARG A 900 22.86 -1.93 4.39
CA ARG A 900 21.88 -2.96 4.03
C ARG A 900 22.62 -4.27 3.75
N ALA A 901 22.17 -5.37 4.36
CA ALA A 901 22.85 -6.67 4.29
C ALA A 901 22.90 -7.26 2.87
N ASP A 902 21.90 -6.94 2.04
CA ASP A 902 21.82 -7.30 0.62
C ASP A 902 22.75 -6.46 -0.27
N ARG A 903 23.18 -5.28 0.21
CA ARG A 903 23.96 -4.32 -0.56
C ARG A 903 24.97 -3.59 0.32
N GLY A 904 26.15 -4.19 0.45
CA GLY A 904 27.24 -3.72 1.31
C GLY A 904 27.77 -2.31 1.01
N ASP A 905 27.30 -1.61 -0.03
CA ASP A 905 27.65 -0.22 -0.36
C ASP A 905 26.57 0.80 0.02
N SER A 906 25.39 0.39 0.50
CA SER A 906 24.24 1.29 0.68
C SER A 906 23.70 1.26 2.11
N PHE A 907 23.20 2.39 2.61
CA PHE A 907 22.52 2.49 3.91
C PHE A 907 20.99 2.39 3.78
N GLY A 908 20.31 2.22 4.92
CA GLY A 908 18.91 2.64 5.06
C GLY A 908 18.81 4.18 5.07
N ARG A 909 17.61 4.71 5.38
CA ARG A 909 17.42 6.16 5.60
C ARG A 909 18.45 6.68 6.61
N ILE A 910 19.17 7.74 6.26
CA ILE A 910 20.27 8.31 7.04
C ILE A 910 19.72 9.41 7.98
N THR A 911 18.92 10.29 7.41
CA THR A 911 18.21 11.42 8.00
C THR A 911 17.05 10.97 8.91
N LYS A 912 16.64 11.85 9.83
CA LYS A 912 15.47 11.64 10.70
C LYS A 912 14.34 12.60 10.29
N PRO A 913 13.08 12.15 10.14
CA PRO A 913 11.97 13.03 9.71
C PRO A 913 11.75 14.22 10.64
N SER A 914 11.95 14.04 11.95
CA SER A 914 11.88 15.13 12.92
C SER A 914 12.96 16.21 12.73
N HIS A 915 14.16 15.81 12.31
CA HIS A 915 15.26 16.72 11.99
C HIS A 915 14.97 17.46 10.69
N GLU A 916 14.50 16.73 9.67
CA GLU A 916 14.05 17.30 8.40
C GLU A 916 13.01 18.40 8.62
N SER A 917 11.94 18.11 9.37
CA SER A 917 10.86 19.05 9.69
C SER A 917 11.38 20.32 10.38
N ALA A 918 12.34 20.19 11.30
CA ALA A 918 12.94 21.34 11.96
C ALA A 918 13.80 22.20 11.01
N VAL A 919 14.52 21.56 10.08
CA VAL A 919 15.34 22.24 9.08
C VAL A 919 14.47 22.92 8.01
N GLU A 920 13.42 22.26 7.54
CA GLU A 920 12.46 22.84 6.59
C GLU A 920 11.85 24.12 7.15
N ALA A 921 11.41 24.09 8.41
CA ALA A 921 10.89 25.27 9.09
C ALA A 921 11.95 26.38 9.23
N ALA A 922 13.20 26.03 9.51
CA ALA A 922 14.29 26.99 9.60
C ALA A 922 14.59 27.66 8.24
N VAL A 923 14.56 26.91 7.15
CA VAL A 923 14.69 27.44 5.79
C VAL A 923 13.51 28.33 5.43
N GLY A 924 12.28 27.90 5.74
CA GLY A 924 11.06 28.65 5.43
C GLY A 924 10.88 29.95 6.23
N ARG A 925 11.55 30.09 7.38
CA ARG A 925 11.56 31.32 8.20
C ARG A 925 12.74 32.25 7.90
N ALA A 926 13.65 31.87 7.01
CA ALA A 926 14.78 32.72 6.67
C ALA A 926 14.27 34.06 6.12
N ASP A 927 14.71 35.16 6.75
CA ASP A 927 14.28 36.51 6.40
C ASP A 927 14.74 36.87 4.98
N GLY A 928 14.04 37.77 4.28
CA GLY A 928 14.34 38.13 2.89
C GLY A 928 15.76 38.69 2.66
N ALA A 929 16.47 39.07 3.73
CA ALA A 929 17.87 39.49 3.73
C ALA A 929 18.88 38.32 3.60
N LEU A 930 18.48 37.08 3.96
CA LEU A 930 19.28 35.85 3.85
C LEU A 930 18.63 34.94 2.81
N SER A 931 19.04 35.10 1.55
CA SER A 931 18.55 34.27 0.44
C SER A 931 19.11 32.84 0.53
N LEU A 932 18.49 32.00 1.35
CA LEU A 932 18.81 30.58 1.41
C LEU A 932 18.25 29.85 0.19
N LEU A 933 19.14 29.19 -0.55
CA LEU A 933 18.77 28.29 -1.65
C LEU A 933 18.22 26.96 -1.14
N GLY A 934 18.52 26.61 0.12
CA GLY A 934 18.16 25.34 0.72
C GLY A 934 19.00 25.03 1.96
N ALA A 935 18.96 23.77 2.38
CA ALA A 935 19.73 23.24 3.50
C ALA A 935 20.35 21.88 3.20
N VAL A 936 21.41 21.55 3.92
CA VAL A 936 22.07 20.24 3.91
C VAL A 936 22.12 19.71 5.33
N LEU A 937 21.47 18.57 5.58
CA LEU A 937 21.66 17.78 6.79
C LEU A 937 22.86 16.86 6.59
N LEU A 938 23.84 16.95 7.48
CA LEU A 938 25.08 16.17 7.43
C LEU A 938 25.18 15.28 8.67
N TYR A 939 25.35 13.98 8.44
CA TYR A 939 25.49 12.94 9.47
C TYR A 939 26.86 12.27 9.34
N PRO A 940 27.81 12.54 10.24
CA PRO A 940 29.05 11.78 10.34
C PRO A 940 28.76 10.37 10.87
N ILE A 941 28.80 9.37 10.01
CA ILE A 941 28.53 7.96 10.33
C ILE A 941 29.87 7.26 10.58
N HIS A 942 30.04 6.65 11.74
CA HIS A 942 31.21 5.86 12.08
C HIS A 942 30.97 4.37 11.86
N GLU A 943 31.87 3.69 11.16
CA GLU A 943 31.78 2.27 10.81
C GLU A 943 32.74 1.36 11.60
N GLY A 944 33.55 1.90 12.52
CA GLY A 944 34.48 1.12 13.36
C GLY A 944 33.86 0.43 14.58
N GLU A 945 34.61 -0.48 15.21
CA GLU A 945 34.17 -1.28 16.37
C GLU A 945 33.94 -0.43 17.65
N ASP A 946 33.06 -0.90 18.55
CA ASP A 946 32.76 -0.26 19.84
C ASP A 946 34.03 -0.11 20.71
N GLY A 947 34.28 1.13 21.18
CA GLY A 947 35.44 1.48 22.03
C GLY A 947 36.67 2.04 21.31
N SER A 948 36.62 2.21 19.98
CA SER A 948 37.73 2.73 19.19
C SER A 948 37.86 4.26 19.17
N VAL A 949 36.89 5.00 19.73
CA VAL A 949 36.81 6.46 19.63
C VAL A 949 36.41 7.06 20.97
N ASP A 950 37.30 6.96 21.96
CA ASP A 950 37.25 7.81 23.15
C ASP A 950 38.15 9.04 22.91
N GLU A 951 37.54 10.21 22.74
CA GLU A 951 38.15 11.56 22.77
C GLU A 951 39.37 11.83 21.85
N GLY A 952 39.45 11.17 20.69
CA GLY A 952 40.56 11.32 19.71
C GLY A 952 40.16 11.88 18.33
N GLU A 953 41.14 11.90 17.40
CA GLU A 953 40.91 12.11 15.97
C GLU A 953 40.41 10.80 15.33
N ALA A 954 39.21 10.82 14.77
CA ALA A 954 38.63 9.65 14.13
C ALA A 954 39.26 9.45 12.74
N ASP A 955 39.60 8.20 12.41
CA ASP A 955 40.19 7.85 11.11
C ASP A 955 39.19 8.16 9.99
N PRO A 956 39.51 9.06 9.04
CA PRO A 956 38.64 9.36 7.89
C PRO A 956 38.27 8.12 7.06
N SER A 957 39.08 7.06 7.11
CA SER A 957 38.82 5.79 6.42
C SER A 957 37.64 5.00 7.02
N GLN A 958 37.24 5.33 8.25
CA GLN A 958 36.14 4.70 8.99
C GLN A 958 34.87 5.58 9.07
N ILE A 959 34.90 6.76 8.45
CA ILE A 959 33.80 7.72 8.48
C ILE A 959 33.13 7.81 7.12
N VAL A 960 31.81 7.85 7.14
CA VAL A 960 30.97 8.20 6.00
C VAL A 960 30.18 9.45 6.34
N LEU A 961 30.30 10.50 5.54
CA LEU A 961 29.51 11.72 5.69
C LEU A 961 28.21 11.58 4.89
N GLY A 962 27.18 11.05 5.55
CA GLY A 962 25.85 10.90 4.98
C GLY A 962 25.13 12.24 4.86
N VAL A 963 24.41 12.44 3.75
CA VAL A 963 23.78 13.74 3.43
C VAL A 963 22.30 13.63 3.10
N GLY A 964 21.53 14.58 3.62
CA GLY A 964 20.21 14.94 3.10
C GLY A 964 20.24 16.36 2.57
N ILE A 965 19.72 16.61 1.37
CA ILE A 965 19.70 17.92 0.72
C ILE A 965 18.25 18.37 0.56
N TYR A 966 17.91 19.54 1.08
CA TYR A 966 16.59 20.13 0.96
C TYR A 966 16.63 21.42 0.16
N THR A 967 15.69 21.57 -0.75
CA THR A 967 15.43 22.83 -1.46
C THR A 967 13.97 23.21 -1.25
N PRO A 968 13.64 24.46 -0.87
CA PRO A 968 12.27 24.88 -0.63
C PRO A 968 11.44 24.84 -1.92
N GLU A 969 10.11 24.76 -1.78
CA GLU A 969 9.20 24.94 -2.91
C GLU A 969 9.35 26.36 -3.47
N LYS A 970 9.73 26.47 -4.76
CA LYS A 970 9.75 27.71 -5.54
C LYS A 970 8.61 27.68 -6.57
N GLU A 971 8.36 28.79 -7.28
CA GLU A 971 7.34 28.86 -8.35
C GLU A 971 7.54 27.82 -9.46
N GLU A 972 8.79 27.42 -9.73
CA GLU A 972 9.08 26.35 -10.68
C GLU A 972 8.81 24.96 -10.06
N GLY A 973 7.78 24.27 -10.56
CA GLY A 973 7.36 22.95 -10.09
C GLY A 973 8.34 21.79 -10.39
N PRO A 974 8.01 20.57 -9.91
CA PRO A 974 8.83 19.37 -10.14
C PRO A 974 9.03 19.09 -11.64
N LEU A 975 10.19 18.53 -12.01
CA LEU A 975 10.54 18.18 -13.39
C LEU A 975 11.44 16.94 -13.45
N LEU A 976 11.20 16.09 -14.46
CA LEU A 976 12.16 15.09 -14.92
C LEU A 976 12.65 15.44 -16.32
N ARG A 977 13.95 15.21 -16.56
CA ARG A 977 14.51 15.28 -17.91
C ARG A 977 15.26 14.01 -18.23
N PHE A 978 14.93 13.47 -19.39
CA PHE A 978 15.55 12.29 -19.95
C PHE A 978 16.31 12.64 -21.23
N VAL A 979 17.38 11.90 -21.51
CA VAL A 979 18.05 11.90 -22.81
C VAL A 979 17.91 10.51 -23.42
N SER A 980 17.60 10.43 -24.71
CA SER A 980 17.57 9.17 -25.43
C SER A 980 18.97 8.57 -25.46
N VAL A 981 19.13 7.34 -24.98
CA VAL A 981 20.37 6.60 -25.18
C VAL A 981 20.39 6.17 -26.64
N ARG A 982 21.25 6.79 -27.47
CA ARG A 982 21.44 6.30 -28.85
C ARG A 982 22.01 4.89 -28.74
N SER A 983 21.33 3.90 -29.31
CA SER A 983 21.93 2.57 -29.50
C SER A 983 23.26 2.74 -30.23
N PRO A 984 24.35 2.13 -29.74
CA PRO A 984 25.63 2.13 -30.46
C PRO A 984 25.51 1.49 -31.84
#